data_AF-A0A371CGA2-F1
#
_entry.id   AF-A0A371CGA2-F1
#
_cell.length_a   1.000
_cell.length_b   1.000
_cell.length_c   1.000
_cell.angle_alpha   90.00
_cell.angle_beta   90.00
_cell.angle_gamma   90.00
#
_symmetry.space_group_name_H-M   'P 1'
#
loop_
_entity.id
_entity.type
_entity.pdbx_description
1 polymer ?
#
loop_
_entity_poly.entity_id
_entity_poly.type
_entity_poly.pdbx_seq_one_letter_code
_entity_poly.pdbx_strand_id
1 'polypeptide(L)'
;MPDYVETKDGTNPSDPKSFKDSDGDDVPDYIEEQWGSDPNDPRNFTDGDGDGVPDYIEVVEGTDPDVKTNFPDTDGDGVPDYYEVHNDGTDPGDVNSVRDANGNGQPDYVEKVQGDTTPPQVTAPPAVTVNATGLYTKITRAQLESLGVASASDSRDGASCCSPYPKSLVDNEPFFAPGKHRIVWAATDDSGNVGTAEQVLNVKPLISLSKDQTVPEGAIATIKVVLNGPAPSYPVEVPYTVAGNAENPSDHNLVSGKVVINAGLQALIKVDVRKDGIPEADENLILTLGKDVNRSPSFRHVMTISERNIEPHVSLSVVQDGENRMQLLRDGGPVMVKATVTDSNLADSHTYSWDTGYLIDGDSSNMTVTLDPSVMESGQAYPVKLSVSDDGIPSLSSSATVYLQIVEALPTLSATTDSDGDGIADADEGYGDADQDGIPDYLDSQLNACSVVAEEAKDYQRYLMESDPGSCLKLGVYSRFAMNGGSHLVAGHDIGALSVTRLPEDSAATNVGGVFDFMVEDLARPGDSVRVVVPQRAAIPENAIYRKYNAVGGWMDFREDSKNNVKSAAGEPGFCPTAGSDAYTDGLKAGHWCVQLTIEDGGPNDDDGEVNGTVVDPGGVAVISGLNNSGTLKTSGGGGAFGPFTLLVLMAGGVLVRAARQRAAGGAQLLGSVVAVGLAFSAVLQSPDTYASEGSSDKAPVYLTASLGYAYTDIDARELEGRFADRGYQASVISEDGDRLAGMIGAGYRLNDQFAVEVAYIDLGDTEVHFQSTPINRKIAEVHPESGQGPAASVTYRYGLGERWGLGARVGVFFWEGDYGTSQGGVAVADTSDDGTDLYYGIGADYRYSELLSLRTEVQRFEFDRDPTYYVSAGLDFHFPLLFE
;
A
#
# COMPACT_ATOMS: atom_id res chain seq x y z
N MET A 1 -70.94 -46.35 -26.79
CA MET A 1 -71.68 -47.46 -26.15
C MET A 1 -71.90 -48.59 -27.15
N PRO A 2 -71.85 -49.88 -26.76
CA PRO A 2 -72.31 -50.96 -27.64
C PRO A 2 -73.86 -51.01 -27.72
N ASP A 3 -74.44 -51.13 -28.91
CA ASP A 3 -75.91 -51.15 -29.14
C ASP A 3 -76.67 -52.18 -28.26
N TYR A 4 -76.01 -53.29 -27.91
CA TYR A 4 -76.62 -54.34 -27.07
C TYR A 4 -76.79 -53.90 -25.61
N VAL A 5 -75.92 -53.00 -25.12
CA VAL A 5 -75.99 -52.41 -23.77
C VAL A 5 -77.14 -51.42 -23.72
N GLU A 6 -77.23 -50.52 -24.70
CA GLU A 6 -78.31 -49.52 -24.80
C GLU A 6 -79.70 -50.17 -24.88
N THR A 7 -79.83 -51.26 -25.65
CA THR A 7 -81.09 -52.02 -25.73
C THR A 7 -81.47 -52.67 -24.40
N LYS A 8 -80.49 -53.10 -23.59
CA LYS A 8 -80.71 -53.72 -22.28
C LYS A 8 -81.10 -52.67 -21.23
N ASP A 9 -80.49 -51.49 -21.29
CA ASP A 9 -80.68 -50.41 -20.33
C ASP A 9 -81.84 -49.47 -20.70
N GLY A 10 -82.44 -49.68 -21.88
CA GLY A 10 -83.64 -48.96 -22.33
C GLY A 10 -83.34 -47.59 -22.97
N THR A 11 -82.10 -47.38 -23.40
CA THR A 11 -81.64 -46.15 -24.06
C THR A 11 -81.64 -46.34 -25.59
N ASN A 12 -81.40 -45.28 -26.37
CA ASN A 12 -81.59 -45.29 -27.83
C ASN A 12 -80.27 -45.55 -28.59
N PRO A 13 -80.07 -46.71 -29.24
CA PRO A 13 -78.83 -47.02 -29.97
C PRO A 13 -78.54 -46.15 -31.20
N SER A 14 -79.50 -45.31 -31.62
CA SER A 14 -79.33 -44.38 -32.74
C SER A 14 -78.97 -42.95 -32.30
N ASP A 15 -78.94 -42.69 -30.99
CA ASP A 15 -78.57 -41.41 -30.42
C ASP A 15 -77.35 -41.60 -29.52
N PRO A 16 -76.16 -41.14 -29.94
CA PRO A 16 -74.93 -41.34 -29.18
C PRO A 16 -74.91 -40.64 -27.81
N LYS A 17 -75.87 -39.74 -27.53
CA LYS A 17 -76.06 -39.11 -26.21
C LYS A 17 -77.10 -39.83 -25.34
N SER A 18 -77.66 -40.94 -25.81
CA SER A 18 -78.68 -41.70 -25.10
C SER A 18 -78.07 -42.93 -24.44
N PHE A 19 -77.61 -42.75 -23.21
CA PHE A 19 -77.05 -43.82 -22.38
C PHE A 19 -77.66 -43.79 -20.97
N LYS A 20 -77.46 -44.87 -20.22
CA LYS A 20 -77.86 -44.94 -18.82
C LYS A 20 -76.71 -44.39 -17.99
N ASP A 21 -77.05 -43.42 -17.17
CA ASP A 21 -76.18 -42.72 -16.22
C ASP A 21 -77.05 -42.52 -14.97
N SER A 22 -76.71 -43.24 -13.90
CA SER A 22 -77.57 -43.40 -12.74
C SER A 22 -77.31 -42.35 -11.65
N ASP A 23 -76.15 -41.71 -11.64
CA ASP A 23 -75.78 -40.64 -10.71
C ASP A 23 -75.65 -39.25 -11.33
N GLY A 24 -75.67 -39.16 -12.67
CA GLY A 24 -75.80 -37.92 -13.42
C GLY A 24 -74.50 -37.17 -13.59
N ASP A 25 -73.37 -37.87 -13.71
CA ASP A 25 -72.04 -37.29 -13.94
C ASP A 25 -71.61 -37.34 -15.42
N ASP A 26 -72.54 -37.63 -16.34
CA ASP A 26 -72.30 -37.75 -17.78
C ASP A 26 -71.36 -38.90 -18.18
N VAL A 27 -70.88 -39.72 -17.24
CA VAL A 27 -70.19 -40.98 -17.50
C VAL A 27 -71.24 -42.10 -17.53
N PRO A 28 -71.29 -42.92 -18.60
CA PRO A 28 -72.28 -43.99 -18.65
C PRO A 28 -71.98 -45.13 -17.65
N ASP A 29 -73.01 -45.68 -17.00
CA ASP A 29 -72.92 -46.82 -16.06
C ASP A 29 -72.05 -47.97 -16.58
N TYR A 30 -72.15 -48.26 -17.89
CA TYR A 30 -71.40 -49.33 -18.54
C TYR A 30 -69.89 -49.07 -18.55
N ILE A 31 -69.47 -47.82 -18.73
CA ILE A 31 -68.07 -47.41 -18.73
C ILE A 31 -67.53 -47.51 -17.31
N GLU A 32 -68.28 -47.04 -16.33
CA GLU A 32 -67.90 -47.11 -14.91
C GLU A 32 -67.78 -48.56 -14.42
N GLU A 33 -68.74 -49.43 -14.74
CA GLU A 33 -68.65 -50.87 -14.44
C GLU A 33 -67.43 -51.52 -15.14
N GLN A 34 -67.11 -51.07 -16.36
CA GLN A 34 -65.98 -51.60 -17.13
C GLN A 34 -64.63 -51.14 -16.57
N TRP A 35 -64.55 -49.90 -16.08
CA TRP A 35 -63.32 -49.27 -15.59
C TRP A 35 -63.15 -49.40 -14.08
N GLY A 36 -64.16 -49.92 -13.38
CA GLY A 36 -64.10 -50.28 -11.96
C GLY A 36 -64.44 -49.13 -11.01
N SER A 37 -65.18 -48.13 -11.50
CA SER A 37 -65.74 -47.02 -10.71
C SER A 37 -67.20 -47.32 -10.30
N ASP A 38 -67.87 -46.48 -9.50
CA ASP A 38 -69.18 -46.79 -8.91
C ASP A 38 -70.33 -46.02 -9.58
N PRO A 39 -71.21 -46.68 -10.37
CA PRO A 39 -72.29 -46.03 -11.12
C PRO A 39 -73.39 -45.31 -10.32
N ASN A 40 -73.23 -45.16 -9.01
CA ASN A 40 -74.22 -44.49 -8.15
C ASN A 40 -73.57 -43.40 -7.28
N ASP A 41 -72.30 -43.08 -7.52
CA ASP A 41 -71.54 -42.05 -6.83
C ASP A 41 -70.89 -41.12 -7.85
N PRO A 42 -71.45 -39.91 -8.09
CA PRO A 42 -71.03 -39.00 -9.18
C PRO A 42 -69.66 -38.35 -8.95
N ARG A 43 -68.88 -38.89 -8.00
CA ARG A 43 -67.50 -38.51 -7.66
C ARG A 43 -66.55 -39.70 -7.81
N ASN A 44 -67.05 -40.83 -8.28
CA ASN A 44 -66.33 -42.09 -8.40
C ASN A 44 -66.31 -42.51 -9.87
N PHE A 45 -65.42 -41.87 -10.61
CA PHE A 45 -65.10 -42.15 -12.00
C PHE A 45 -63.59 -42.37 -12.16
N THR A 46 -63.16 -42.82 -13.34
CA THR A 46 -61.73 -42.93 -13.66
C THR A 46 -61.22 -41.57 -14.13
N ASP A 47 -60.16 -41.08 -13.47
CA ASP A 47 -59.48 -39.80 -13.72
C ASP A 47 -57.97 -40.09 -13.58
N GLY A 48 -57.34 -40.30 -14.73
CA GLY A 48 -55.99 -40.86 -14.88
C GLY A 48 -54.90 -39.89 -14.45
N ASP A 49 -55.08 -38.61 -14.75
CA ASP A 49 -54.14 -37.56 -14.40
C ASP A 49 -54.49 -36.83 -13.09
N GLY A 50 -55.74 -36.92 -12.63
CA GLY A 50 -56.21 -36.36 -11.36
C GLY A 50 -56.57 -34.88 -11.43
N ASP A 51 -56.94 -34.35 -12.60
CA ASP A 51 -57.39 -32.96 -12.77
C ASP A 51 -58.87 -32.74 -12.40
N GLY A 52 -59.64 -33.81 -12.24
CA GLY A 52 -61.06 -33.78 -11.88
C GLY A 52 -62.04 -33.84 -13.05
N VAL A 53 -61.56 -34.08 -14.27
CA VAL A 53 -62.37 -34.45 -15.44
C VAL A 53 -62.28 -35.97 -15.64
N PRO A 54 -63.38 -36.69 -15.90
CA PRO A 54 -63.32 -38.13 -16.17
C PRO A 54 -62.62 -38.42 -17.52
N ASP A 55 -61.76 -39.44 -17.56
CA ASP A 55 -61.06 -39.89 -18.79
C ASP A 55 -62.03 -40.13 -19.96
N TYR A 56 -63.24 -40.59 -19.63
CA TYR A 56 -64.29 -40.85 -20.62
C TYR A 56 -64.71 -39.57 -21.35
N ILE A 57 -64.89 -38.49 -20.60
CA ILE A 57 -65.31 -37.19 -21.14
C ILE A 57 -64.21 -36.65 -22.04
N GLU A 58 -62.97 -36.65 -21.60
CA GLU A 58 -61.82 -36.17 -22.38
C GLU A 58 -61.64 -36.94 -23.69
N VAL A 59 -61.77 -38.27 -23.67
CA VAL A 59 -61.70 -39.09 -24.88
C VAL A 59 -62.85 -38.80 -25.85
N VAL A 60 -64.06 -38.55 -25.33
CA VAL A 60 -65.24 -38.22 -26.14
C VAL A 60 -65.12 -36.82 -26.75
N GLU A 61 -64.54 -35.87 -26.02
CA GLU A 61 -64.40 -34.47 -26.42
C GLU A 61 -63.07 -34.18 -27.14
N GLY A 62 -62.17 -35.17 -27.21
CA GLY A 62 -60.98 -35.16 -28.05
C GLY A 62 -59.73 -34.57 -27.40
N THR A 63 -59.68 -34.53 -26.07
CA THR A 63 -58.52 -34.11 -25.27
C THR A 63 -57.74 -35.33 -24.74
N ASP A 64 -56.64 -35.12 -23.99
CA ASP A 64 -55.69 -36.19 -23.62
C ASP A 64 -55.78 -36.50 -22.11
N PRO A 65 -56.35 -37.65 -21.71
CA PRO A 65 -56.65 -37.99 -20.31
C PRO A 65 -55.43 -38.27 -19.41
N ASP A 66 -54.23 -38.23 -19.98
CA ASP A 66 -52.97 -38.36 -19.24
C ASP A 66 -52.30 -36.97 -19.00
N VAL A 67 -52.94 -35.85 -19.36
CA VAL A 67 -52.36 -34.50 -19.32
C VAL A 67 -53.31 -33.48 -18.65
N LYS A 68 -53.04 -33.18 -17.36
CA LYS A 68 -53.83 -32.30 -16.45
C LYS A 68 -54.25 -30.90 -16.93
N THR A 69 -53.75 -30.47 -18.07
CA THR A 69 -53.96 -29.13 -18.63
C THR A 69 -54.60 -29.21 -20.02
N ASN A 70 -55.02 -30.41 -20.42
CA ASN A 70 -55.58 -30.71 -21.73
C ASN A 70 -56.99 -31.25 -21.56
N PHE A 71 -57.92 -30.34 -21.35
CA PHE A 71 -59.34 -30.60 -21.19
C PHE A 71 -60.16 -29.57 -21.98
N PRO A 72 -61.46 -29.83 -22.20
CA PRO A 72 -62.38 -28.88 -22.83
C PRO A 72 -62.64 -27.68 -21.91
N ASP A 73 -62.42 -26.47 -22.44
CA ASP A 73 -62.62 -25.17 -21.79
C ASP A 73 -63.15 -24.20 -22.86
N THR A 74 -64.46 -23.94 -22.84
CA THR A 74 -65.20 -23.26 -23.90
C THR A 74 -64.95 -21.76 -23.93
N ASP A 75 -64.77 -21.11 -22.78
CA ASP A 75 -64.58 -19.66 -22.68
C ASP A 75 -63.13 -19.24 -22.39
N GLY A 76 -62.25 -20.20 -22.08
CA GLY A 76 -60.82 -20.04 -21.95
C GLY A 76 -60.38 -19.43 -20.62
N ASP A 77 -61.17 -19.57 -19.56
CA ASP A 77 -60.83 -19.05 -18.23
C ASP A 77 -59.90 -19.98 -17.41
N GLY A 78 -59.65 -21.19 -17.91
CA GLY A 78 -58.78 -22.19 -17.30
C GLY A 78 -59.49 -23.19 -16.38
N VAL A 79 -60.82 -23.12 -16.25
CA VAL A 79 -61.66 -24.13 -15.59
C VAL A 79 -62.30 -25.03 -16.67
N PRO A 80 -62.22 -26.36 -16.58
CA PRO A 80 -62.85 -27.25 -17.56
C PRO A 80 -64.38 -27.15 -17.52
N ASP A 81 -65.01 -27.19 -18.69
CA ASP A 81 -66.47 -27.15 -18.85
C ASP A 81 -67.16 -28.19 -17.94
N TYR A 82 -66.58 -29.39 -17.85
CA TYR A 82 -67.08 -30.46 -16.99
C TYR A 82 -67.09 -30.06 -15.51
N TYR A 83 -66.00 -29.45 -15.03
CA TYR A 83 -65.82 -29.06 -13.64
C TYR A 83 -66.76 -27.91 -13.25
N GLU A 84 -66.95 -26.97 -14.16
CA GLU A 84 -67.88 -25.85 -13.99
C GLU A 84 -69.32 -26.32 -13.80
N VAL A 85 -69.77 -27.28 -14.60
CA VAL A 85 -71.15 -27.80 -14.53
C VAL A 85 -71.36 -28.70 -13.31
N HIS A 86 -70.42 -29.62 -13.05
CA HIS A 86 -70.62 -30.69 -12.07
C HIS A 86 -70.12 -30.36 -10.66
N ASN A 87 -69.15 -29.44 -10.53
CA ASN A 87 -68.52 -29.14 -9.25
C ASN A 87 -68.81 -27.71 -8.75
N ASP A 88 -68.66 -26.70 -9.59
CA ASP A 88 -68.76 -25.29 -9.18
C ASP A 88 -70.13 -24.64 -9.45
N GLY A 89 -70.92 -25.19 -10.37
CA GLY A 89 -72.23 -24.66 -10.75
C GLY A 89 -72.14 -23.33 -11.50
N THR A 90 -71.09 -23.17 -12.28
CA THR A 90 -70.76 -21.98 -13.09
C THR A 90 -71.21 -22.14 -14.55
N ASP A 91 -71.05 -21.10 -15.38
CA ASP A 91 -71.48 -21.08 -16.79
C ASP A 91 -70.26 -21.19 -17.72
N PRO A 92 -70.04 -22.33 -18.41
CA PRO A 92 -68.89 -22.53 -19.29
C PRO A 92 -68.79 -21.63 -20.53
N GLY A 93 -69.80 -20.77 -20.74
CA GLY A 93 -69.80 -19.78 -21.80
C GLY A 93 -69.46 -18.36 -21.34
N ASP A 94 -69.20 -18.13 -20.06
CA ASP A 94 -68.91 -16.81 -19.47
C ASP A 94 -67.66 -16.83 -18.59
N VAL A 95 -66.56 -16.35 -19.19
CA VAL A 95 -65.22 -16.18 -18.58
C VAL A 95 -65.18 -15.46 -17.21
N ASN A 96 -66.25 -14.79 -16.79
CA ASN A 96 -66.34 -14.13 -15.47
C ASN A 96 -67.15 -14.93 -14.45
N SER A 97 -67.79 -16.01 -14.87
CA SER A 97 -68.61 -16.88 -14.05
C SER A 97 -67.73 -17.92 -13.36
N VAL A 98 -66.63 -17.55 -12.71
CA VAL A 98 -65.77 -18.52 -12.01
C VAL A 98 -66.02 -18.53 -10.51
N ARG A 99 -65.68 -19.64 -9.87
CA ARG A 99 -65.56 -19.68 -8.42
C ARG A 99 -64.18 -19.18 -7.99
N ASP A 100 -64.16 -18.05 -7.30
CA ASP A 100 -62.96 -17.47 -6.67
C ASP A 100 -63.30 -17.19 -5.19
N ALA A 101 -62.99 -18.14 -4.32
CA ALA A 101 -63.36 -18.05 -2.91
C ALA A 101 -62.53 -17.02 -2.13
N ASN A 102 -61.33 -16.69 -2.61
CA ASN A 102 -60.38 -15.81 -1.92
C ASN A 102 -60.35 -14.38 -2.50
N GLY A 103 -60.96 -14.16 -3.68
CA GLY A 103 -61.09 -12.87 -4.34
C GLY A 103 -59.81 -12.37 -5.00
N ASN A 104 -58.84 -13.24 -5.31
CA ASN A 104 -57.56 -12.86 -5.92
C ASN A 104 -57.62 -12.75 -7.45
N GLY A 105 -58.75 -13.10 -8.08
CA GLY A 105 -58.95 -13.07 -9.52
C GLY A 105 -58.47 -14.31 -10.27
N GLN A 106 -58.10 -15.39 -9.56
CA GLN A 106 -57.77 -16.69 -10.13
C GLN A 106 -58.82 -17.72 -9.69
N PRO A 107 -59.34 -18.58 -10.59
CA PRO A 107 -60.34 -19.58 -10.20
C PRO A 107 -59.79 -20.63 -9.21
N ASP A 108 -60.62 -21.06 -8.26
CA ASP A 108 -60.31 -22.08 -7.24
C ASP A 108 -59.77 -23.38 -7.90
N TYR A 109 -60.29 -23.76 -9.08
CA TYR A 109 -59.84 -24.93 -9.84
C TYR A 109 -58.41 -24.79 -10.36
N VAL A 110 -58.09 -23.64 -10.98
CA VAL A 110 -56.76 -23.37 -11.54
C VAL A 110 -55.70 -23.45 -10.43
N GLU A 111 -56.01 -22.87 -9.26
CA GLU A 111 -55.12 -22.93 -8.10
C GLU A 111 -54.97 -24.35 -7.53
N LYS A 112 -55.99 -25.21 -7.68
CA LYS A 112 -55.96 -26.62 -7.27
C LYS A 112 -55.12 -27.48 -8.21
N VAL A 113 -55.23 -27.27 -9.52
CA VAL A 113 -54.61 -28.14 -10.54
C VAL A 113 -53.20 -27.69 -10.91
N GLN A 114 -52.94 -26.38 -10.97
CA GLN A 114 -51.64 -25.81 -11.32
C GLN A 114 -50.76 -25.47 -10.10
N GLY A 115 -51.32 -25.43 -8.89
CA GLY A 115 -50.62 -25.03 -7.66
C GLY A 115 -50.61 -23.51 -7.46
N ASP A 116 -49.91 -23.03 -6.42
CA ASP A 116 -49.75 -21.59 -6.22
C ASP A 116 -48.81 -21.01 -7.30
N THR A 117 -49.33 -20.05 -8.06
CA THR A 117 -48.60 -19.35 -9.13
C THR A 117 -48.36 -17.88 -8.80
N THR A 118 -48.79 -17.42 -7.63
CA THR A 118 -48.72 -16.01 -7.22
C THR A 118 -47.40 -15.75 -6.50
N PRO A 119 -46.53 -14.86 -7.01
CA PRO A 119 -45.31 -14.52 -6.28
C PRO A 119 -45.61 -13.76 -4.98
N PRO A 120 -44.81 -13.99 -3.92
CA PRO A 120 -44.98 -13.27 -2.67
C PRO A 120 -44.78 -11.76 -2.85
N GLN A 121 -45.56 -10.94 -2.15
CA GLN A 121 -45.40 -9.49 -2.13
C GLN A 121 -44.22 -9.12 -1.23
N VAL A 122 -43.13 -8.66 -1.84
CA VAL A 122 -41.93 -8.20 -1.12
C VAL A 122 -42.01 -6.71 -0.84
N THR A 123 -41.69 -6.31 0.37
CA THR A 123 -41.50 -4.91 0.77
C THR A 123 -40.03 -4.70 1.12
N ALA A 124 -39.34 -3.92 0.30
CA ALA A 124 -37.96 -3.55 0.53
C ALA A 124 -37.82 -2.55 1.70
N PRO A 125 -36.69 -2.53 2.42
CA PRO A 125 -36.45 -1.54 3.45
C PRO A 125 -36.26 -0.12 2.86
N PRO A 126 -36.31 0.94 3.70
CA PRO A 126 -36.05 2.31 3.26
C PRO A 126 -34.67 2.49 2.63
N ALA A 127 -34.51 3.58 1.86
CA ALA A 127 -33.22 3.93 1.27
C ALA A 127 -32.13 4.11 2.33
N VAL A 128 -30.96 3.54 2.06
CA VAL A 128 -29.80 3.58 2.94
C VAL A 128 -28.78 4.58 2.41
N THR A 129 -28.10 5.30 3.30
CA THR A 129 -26.99 6.18 2.93
C THR A 129 -25.76 5.87 3.77
N VAL A 130 -24.64 5.58 3.13
CA VAL A 130 -23.34 5.32 3.76
C VAL A 130 -22.28 6.25 3.18
N ASN A 131 -21.15 6.36 3.89
CA ASN A 131 -19.98 7.10 3.41
C ASN A 131 -19.02 6.14 2.71
N ALA A 132 -18.43 6.58 1.60
CA ALA A 132 -17.35 5.85 0.94
C ALA A 132 -16.10 5.80 1.82
N THR A 133 -15.36 4.69 1.75
CA THR A 133 -14.07 4.47 2.45
C THR A 133 -12.86 4.40 1.51
N GLY A 134 -13.11 4.37 0.19
CA GLY A 134 -12.13 4.26 -0.88
C GLY A 134 -12.85 4.36 -2.24
N LEU A 135 -12.18 3.95 -3.32
CA LEU A 135 -12.79 3.82 -4.65
C LEU A 135 -14.04 2.91 -4.62
N TYR A 136 -14.00 1.87 -3.79
CA TYR A 136 -15.13 0.99 -3.53
C TYR A 136 -15.31 0.76 -2.02
N THR A 137 -16.57 0.58 -1.60
CA THR A 137 -16.94 0.41 -0.20
C THR A 137 -17.68 -0.91 0.00
N LYS A 138 -17.16 -1.75 0.90
CA LYS A 138 -17.80 -3.02 1.28
C LYS A 138 -19.05 -2.76 2.11
N ILE A 139 -20.18 -3.31 1.68
CA ILE A 139 -21.47 -3.20 2.37
C ILE A 139 -22.03 -4.59 2.59
N THR A 140 -21.82 -5.12 3.79
CA THR A 140 -22.28 -6.46 4.15
C THR A 140 -23.80 -6.53 4.22
N ARG A 141 -24.35 -7.73 3.99
CA ARG A 141 -25.77 -8.04 4.24
C ARG A 141 -26.20 -7.63 5.65
N ALA A 142 -25.40 -7.95 6.66
CA ALA A 142 -25.69 -7.60 8.05
C ALA A 142 -25.78 -6.08 8.26
N GLN A 143 -24.95 -5.28 7.58
CA GLN A 143 -25.05 -3.82 7.61
C GLN A 143 -26.35 -3.34 6.97
N LEU A 144 -26.76 -3.87 5.82
CA LEU A 144 -28.04 -3.50 5.20
C LEU A 144 -29.24 -3.90 6.05
N GLU A 145 -29.25 -5.12 6.59
CA GLU A 145 -30.29 -5.62 7.49
C GLU A 145 -30.37 -4.83 8.80
N SER A 146 -29.23 -4.31 9.29
CA SER A 146 -29.21 -3.45 10.48
C SER A 146 -29.84 -2.08 10.24
N LEU A 147 -29.91 -1.64 8.98
CA LEU A 147 -30.45 -0.35 8.57
C LEU A 147 -31.93 -0.44 8.15
N GLY A 148 -32.46 -1.66 8.00
CA GLY A 148 -33.86 -1.93 7.78
C GLY A 148 -34.13 -3.41 7.47
N VAL A 149 -35.31 -3.90 7.85
CA VAL A 149 -35.70 -5.29 7.63
C VAL A 149 -36.70 -5.34 6.48
N ALA A 150 -36.39 -6.13 5.46
CA ALA A 150 -37.33 -6.44 4.39
C ALA A 150 -38.41 -7.40 4.89
N SER A 151 -39.62 -7.32 4.36
CA SER A 151 -40.70 -8.25 4.68
C SER A 151 -41.30 -8.84 3.42
N ALA A 152 -41.82 -10.05 3.50
CA ALA A 152 -42.61 -10.66 2.44
C ALA A 152 -43.90 -11.24 3.01
N SER A 153 -44.97 -11.11 2.25
CA SER A 153 -46.27 -11.68 2.56
C SER A 153 -46.85 -12.32 1.30
N ASP A 154 -47.47 -13.47 1.47
CA ASP A 154 -48.17 -14.14 0.39
C ASP A 154 -49.64 -14.38 0.77
N SER A 155 -50.53 -14.42 -0.23
CA SER A 155 -51.97 -14.62 -0.05
C SER A 155 -52.33 -16.03 0.44
N ARG A 156 -51.56 -17.05 0.07
CA ARG A 156 -51.77 -18.45 0.48
C ARG A 156 -50.90 -18.85 1.68
N ASP A 157 -49.65 -18.39 1.72
CA ASP A 157 -48.69 -18.79 2.77
C ASP A 157 -48.63 -17.80 3.96
N GLY A 158 -49.31 -16.65 3.85
CA GLY A 158 -49.54 -15.70 4.93
C GLY A 158 -48.50 -14.58 5.08
N ALA A 159 -48.69 -13.75 6.11
CA ALA A 159 -47.95 -12.49 6.31
C ALA A 159 -46.45 -12.64 6.66
N SER A 160 -45.97 -13.87 6.82
CA SER A 160 -44.56 -14.18 7.07
C SER A 160 -44.17 -15.50 6.37
N CYS A 161 -44.77 -15.73 5.20
CA CYS A 161 -44.56 -16.94 4.39
C CYS A 161 -43.09 -17.19 4.05
N CYS A 162 -42.34 -16.10 3.85
CA CYS A 162 -41.16 -16.12 3.02
C CYS A 162 -40.08 -15.24 3.65
N SER A 163 -38.83 -15.70 3.68
CA SER A 163 -37.70 -14.93 4.23
C SER A 163 -37.05 -14.09 3.12
N PRO A 164 -37.19 -12.75 3.12
CA PRO A 164 -36.58 -11.93 2.09
C PRO A 164 -35.06 -11.94 2.21
N TYR A 165 -34.38 -11.89 1.07
CA TYR A 165 -32.92 -11.77 0.99
C TYR A 165 -32.52 -10.80 -0.13
N PRO A 166 -31.38 -10.11 0.00
CA PRO A 166 -30.92 -9.18 -1.02
C PRO A 166 -30.29 -9.95 -2.19
N LYS A 167 -31.12 -10.37 -3.16
CA LYS A 167 -30.71 -11.16 -4.33
C LYS A 167 -29.49 -10.55 -5.03
N SER A 168 -29.47 -9.23 -5.23
CA SER A 168 -28.33 -8.54 -5.89
C SER A 168 -27.00 -8.58 -5.14
N LEU A 169 -26.94 -9.05 -3.89
CA LEU A 169 -25.70 -9.18 -3.11
C LEU A 169 -25.25 -10.63 -2.94
N VAL A 170 -26.12 -11.58 -3.24
CA VAL A 170 -25.83 -13.01 -3.13
C VAL A 170 -25.00 -13.48 -4.35
N ASP A 171 -24.95 -12.68 -5.42
CA ASP A 171 -24.44 -13.03 -6.75
C ASP A 171 -23.00 -12.53 -7.09
N ASN A 172 -22.16 -12.24 -6.08
CA ASN A 172 -20.74 -11.80 -6.13
C ASN A 172 -20.49 -10.33 -5.68
N GLU A 173 -19.51 -10.21 -4.78
CA GLU A 173 -18.80 -9.03 -4.28
C GLU A 173 -19.66 -7.82 -3.82
N PRO A 174 -19.87 -7.64 -2.49
CA PRO A 174 -20.69 -6.56 -1.93
C PRO A 174 -19.96 -5.20 -1.88
N PHE A 175 -19.29 -4.82 -2.97
CA PHE A 175 -18.48 -3.61 -3.07
C PHE A 175 -19.13 -2.60 -4.01
N PHE A 176 -19.26 -1.36 -3.54
CA PHE A 176 -19.97 -0.31 -4.26
C PHE A 176 -19.09 0.92 -4.43
N ALA A 177 -18.96 1.39 -5.66
CA ALA A 177 -18.40 2.71 -5.96
C ALA A 177 -19.28 3.83 -5.35
N PRO A 178 -18.76 5.05 -5.15
CA PRO A 178 -19.59 6.21 -4.84
C PRO A 178 -20.74 6.39 -5.84
N GLY A 179 -21.92 6.74 -5.34
CA GLY A 179 -23.09 6.98 -6.18
C GLY A 179 -24.37 6.34 -5.67
N LYS A 180 -25.36 6.28 -6.56
CA LYS A 180 -26.69 5.74 -6.26
C LYS A 180 -26.85 4.35 -6.89
N HIS A 181 -27.09 3.37 -6.04
CA HIS A 181 -27.20 1.95 -6.39
C HIS A 181 -28.60 1.41 -6.07
N ARG A 182 -28.96 0.31 -6.73
CA ARG A 182 -30.22 -0.42 -6.50
C ARG A 182 -29.91 -1.80 -5.95
N ILE A 183 -30.52 -2.14 -4.82
CA ILE A 183 -30.45 -3.47 -4.21
C ILE A 183 -31.80 -4.15 -4.43
N VAL A 184 -31.80 -5.29 -5.14
CA VAL A 184 -33.03 -6.08 -5.33
C VAL A 184 -33.17 -7.07 -4.18
N TRP A 185 -34.26 -6.93 -3.43
CA TRP A 185 -34.73 -7.90 -2.45
C TRP A 185 -35.63 -8.91 -3.13
N ALA A 186 -35.48 -10.19 -2.80
CA ALA A 186 -36.32 -11.27 -3.29
C ALA A 186 -36.82 -12.14 -2.15
N ALA A 187 -37.99 -12.75 -2.32
CA ALA A 187 -38.47 -13.82 -1.48
C ALA A 187 -39.09 -14.91 -2.37
N THR A 188 -38.90 -16.17 -1.97
CA THR A 188 -39.49 -17.33 -2.63
C THR A 188 -40.51 -17.94 -1.68
N ASP A 189 -41.70 -18.24 -2.18
CA ASP A 189 -42.75 -18.94 -1.44
C ASP A 189 -42.53 -20.46 -1.43
N ASP A 190 -43.43 -21.21 -0.78
CA ASP A 190 -43.31 -22.68 -0.66
C ASP A 190 -43.53 -23.40 -2.01
N SER A 191 -44.14 -22.73 -2.98
CA SER A 191 -44.42 -23.26 -4.33
C SER A 191 -43.36 -22.89 -5.37
N GLY A 192 -42.38 -22.07 -5.00
CA GLY A 192 -41.24 -21.69 -5.83
C GLY A 192 -41.39 -20.37 -6.61
N ASN A 193 -42.48 -19.62 -6.41
CA ASN A 193 -42.64 -18.32 -7.07
C ASN A 193 -41.74 -17.27 -6.41
N VAL A 194 -41.21 -16.34 -7.20
CA VAL A 194 -40.24 -15.34 -6.73
C VAL A 194 -40.79 -13.93 -6.85
N GLY A 195 -41.03 -13.30 -5.71
CA GLY A 195 -41.36 -11.87 -5.62
C GLY A 195 -40.11 -11.02 -5.45
N THR A 196 -40.15 -9.76 -5.89
CA THR A 196 -39.00 -8.83 -5.75
C THR A 196 -39.41 -7.41 -5.39
N ALA A 197 -38.54 -6.68 -4.68
CA ALA A 197 -38.67 -5.24 -4.42
C ALA A 197 -37.30 -4.52 -4.42
N GLU A 198 -37.27 -3.25 -4.84
CA GLU A 198 -36.03 -2.47 -4.91
C GLU A 198 -35.82 -1.60 -3.66
N GLN A 199 -34.59 -1.60 -3.14
CA GLN A 199 -34.09 -0.63 -2.17
C GLN A 199 -33.02 0.25 -2.83
N VAL A 200 -33.00 1.54 -2.48
CA VAL A 200 -31.94 2.46 -2.92
C VAL A 200 -30.80 2.46 -1.89
N LEU A 201 -29.57 2.33 -2.38
CA LEU A 201 -28.34 2.52 -1.62
C LEU A 201 -27.60 3.75 -2.15
N ASN A 202 -27.35 4.73 -1.29
CA ASN A 202 -26.57 5.92 -1.60
C ASN A 202 -25.19 5.83 -0.94
N VAL A 203 -24.12 5.81 -1.72
CA VAL A 203 -22.74 5.86 -1.23
C VAL A 203 -22.20 7.28 -1.45
N LYS A 204 -22.01 8.04 -0.37
CA LYS A 204 -21.48 9.41 -0.44
C LYS A 204 -19.99 9.40 -0.79
N PRO A 205 -19.54 10.07 -1.85
CA PRO A 205 -18.13 10.08 -2.25
C PRO A 205 -17.25 10.71 -1.17
N LEU A 206 -15.99 10.29 -1.14
CA LEU A 206 -14.93 11.01 -0.46
C LEU A 206 -14.68 12.34 -1.18
N ILE A 207 -14.48 13.40 -0.41
CA ILE A 207 -14.22 14.74 -0.92
C ILE A 207 -12.80 15.16 -0.53
N SER A 208 -12.01 15.47 -1.55
CA SER A 208 -10.60 15.84 -1.45
C SER A 208 -10.37 17.26 -1.98
N LEU A 209 -9.29 17.88 -1.52
CA LEU A 209 -8.72 19.06 -2.16
C LEU A 209 -7.57 18.63 -3.06
N SER A 210 -7.30 19.41 -4.11
CA SER A 210 -6.07 19.28 -4.89
C SER A 210 -4.83 19.43 -4.00
N LYS A 211 -3.73 18.82 -4.45
CA LYS A 211 -2.38 18.98 -3.91
C LYS A 211 -2.03 20.42 -3.57
N ASP A 212 -1.13 20.61 -2.61
CA ASP A 212 -0.57 21.90 -2.23
C ASP A 212 0.05 22.61 -3.46
N GLN A 213 0.15 23.93 -3.44
CA GLN A 213 0.68 24.67 -4.58
C GLN A 213 1.48 25.90 -4.15
N THR A 214 2.39 26.34 -5.01
CA THR A 214 3.04 27.65 -4.90
C THR A 214 2.58 28.51 -6.05
N VAL A 215 2.19 29.75 -5.76
CA VAL A 215 1.72 30.70 -6.78
C VAL A 215 2.41 32.04 -6.60
N PRO A 216 2.74 32.74 -7.69
CA PRO A 216 3.31 34.06 -7.60
C PRO A 216 2.23 35.09 -7.28
N GLU A 217 2.65 36.22 -6.73
CA GLU A 217 1.78 37.38 -6.57
C GLU A 217 1.17 37.88 -7.89
N GLY A 218 -0.11 38.27 -7.82
CA GLY A 218 -0.86 38.73 -8.99
C GLY A 218 -1.43 37.61 -9.85
N ALA A 219 -1.16 36.35 -9.51
CA ALA A 219 -1.76 35.20 -10.19
C ALA A 219 -3.23 34.99 -9.79
N ILE A 220 -3.96 34.29 -10.66
CA ILE A 220 -5.26 33.72 -10.31
C ILE A 220 -5.05 32.24 -10.03
N ALA A 221 -4.93 31.90 -8.75
CA ALA A 221 -4.76 30.52 -8.33
C ALA A 221 -6.09 29.77 -8.33
N THR A 222 -6.02 28.46 -8.56
CA THR A 222 -7.21 27.59 -8.56
C THR A 222 -6.98 26.40 -7.65
N ILE A 223 -7.88 26.20 -6.68
CA ILE A 223 -7.91 25.02 -5.82
C ILE A 223 -9.05 24.13 -6.30
N LYS A 224 -8.76 22.86 -6.62
CA LYS A 224 -9.80 21.91 -7.05
C LYS A 224 -10.40 21.23 -5.81
N VAL A 225 -11.72 21.07 -5.81
CA VAL A 225 -12.43 20.17 -4.90
C VAL A 225 -12.91 18.99 -5.73
N VAL A 226 -12.50 17.78 -5.35
CA VAL A 226 -12.65 16.56 -6.15
C VAL A 226 -13.44 15.53 -5.36
N LEU A 227 -14.37 14.86 -6.05
CA LEU A 227 -15.10 13.69 -5.57
C LEU A 227 -14.40 12.44 -6.12
N ASN A 228 -14.19 11.41 -5.30
CA ASN A 228 -13.60 10.14 -5.75
C ASN A 228 -14.60 9.25 -6.54
N GLY A 229 -15.72 9.83 -7.00
CA GLY A 229 -16.77 9.16 -7.74
C GLY A 229 -18.07 9.95 -7.72
N PRO A 230 -19.08 9.55 -8.51
CA PRO A 230 -20.34 10.27 -8.62
C PRO A 230 -21.05 10.41 -7.27
N ALA A 231 -21.66 11.58 -7.01
CA ALA A 231 -22.54 11.74 -5.86
C ALA A 231 -23.93 11.11 -6.11
N PRO A 232 -24.58 10.53 -5.07
CA PRO A 232 -25.94 10.00 -5.21
C PRO A 232 -27.00 11.05 -5.59
N SER A 233 -26.71 12.32 -5.31
CA SER A 233 -27.57 13.46 -5.64
C SER A 233 -26.72 14.73 -5.81
N TYR A 234 -27.07 15.52 -6.82
CA TYR A 234 -26.51 16.85 -7.05
C TYR A 234 -27.58 17.94 -6.84
N PRO A 235 -27.20 19.18 -6.47
CA PRO A 235 -25.84 19.65 -6.25
C PRO A 235 -25.21 19.16 -4.92
N VAL A 236 -23.89 19.01 -4.89
CA VAL A 236 -23.11 18.74 -3.67
C VAL A 236 -22.58 20.07 -3.11
N GLU A 237 -22.99 20.42 -1.90
CA GLU A 237 -22.46 21.59 -1.19
C GLU A 237 -21.29 21.20 -0.29
N VAL A 238 -20.12 21.77 -0.55
CA VAL A 238 -18.90 21.50 0.22
C VAL A 238 -18.49 22.77 0.98
N PRO A 239 -18.74 22.85 2.30
CA PRO A 239 -18.24 23.94 3.12
C PRO A 239 -16.71 23.90 3.24
N TYR A 240 -16.08 25.06 3.35
CA TYR A 240 -14.64 25.19 3.61
C TYR A 240 -14.34 26.42 4.48
N THR A 241 -13.22 26.36 5.19
CA THR A 241 -12.66 27.48 5.96
C THR A 241 -11.31 27.90 5.40
N VAL A 242 -11.00 29.18 5.54
CA VAL A 242 -9.74 29.80 5.12
C VAL A 242 -9.00 30.31 6.38
N ALA A 243 -7.73 29.95 6.49
CA ALA A 243 -6.80 30.39 7.52
C ALA A 243 -5.42 30.63 6.87
N GLY A 244 -4.39 30.97 7.65
CA GLY A 244 -3.06 31.24 7.12
C GLY A 244 -2.46 32.52 7.70
N ASN A 245 -1.28 32.89 7.18
CA ASN A 245 -0.64 34.19 7.46
C ASN A 245 -0.80 35.19 6.31
N ALA A 246 -1.23 34.77 5.12
CA ALA A 246 -1.67 35.69 4.08
C ALA A 246 -2.97 36.40 4.51
N GLU A 247 -3.02 37.72 4.40
CA GLU A 247 -4.12 38.58 4.85
C GLU A 247 -5.15 38.83 3.74
N ASN A 248 -6.44 38.80 4.12
CA ASN A 248 -7.54 39.27 3.27
C ASN A 248 -7.97 40.69 3.70
N PRO A 249 -8.04 41.69 2.80
CA PRO A 249 -7.92 41.56 1.34
C PRO A 249 -6.53 41.91 0.77
N SER A 250 -5.52 42.12 1.62
CA SER A 250 -4.19 42.61 1.23
C SER A 250 -3.53 41.70 0.19
N ASP A 251 -3.52 40.39 0.44
CA ASP A 251 -2.75 39.39 -0.31
C ASP A 251 -3.66 38.49 -1.13
N HIS A 252 -4.92 38.33 -0.72
CA HIS A 252 -5.90 37.54 -1.47
C HIS A 252 -7.35 37.98 -1.24
N ASN A 253 -8.26 37.54 -2.11
CA ASN A 253 -9.70 37.80 -1.98
C ASN A 253 -10.52 36.68 -1.31
N LEU A 254 -9.95 35.47 -1.17
CA LEU A 254 -10.71 34.31 -0.71
C LEU A 254 -11.21 34.44 0.74
N VAL A 255 -12.46 34.07 0.98
CA VAL A 255 -13.11 34.02 2.31
C VAL A 255 -13.70 32.63 2.57
N SER A 256 -13.88 32.26 3.83
CA SER A 256 -14.55 31.01 4.21
C SER A 256 -15.97 30.95 3.63
N GLY A 257 -16.40 29.77 3.15
CA GLY A 257 -17.67 29.67 2.44
C GLY A 257 -18.06 28.23 2.06
N LYS A 258 -18.73 28.10 0.92
CA LYS A 258 -19.12 26.82 0.32
C LYS A 258 -18.81 26.84 -1.17
N VAL A 259 -18.33 25.71 -1.70
CA VAL A 259 -18.28 25.44 -3.14
C VAL A 259 -19.40 24.47 -3.49
N VAL A 260 -19.99 24.62 -4.68
CA VAL A 260 -21.14 23.82 -5.13
C VAL A 260 -20.76 23.07 -6.40
N ILE A 261 -20.85 21.74 -6.35
CA ILE A 261 -20.67 20.86 -7.52
C ILE A 261 -22.06 20.55 -8.07
N ASN A 262 -22.42 21.14 -9.21
CA ASN A 262 -23.76 20.97 -9.80
C ASN A 262 -23.91 19.67 -10.61
N ALA A 263 -22.81 19.17 -11.17
CA ALA A 263 -22.69 17.92 -11.91
C ALA A 263 -21.19 17.59 -12.04
N GLY A 264 -20.87 16.35 -12.41
CA GLY A 264 -19.49 15.88 -12.57
C GLY A 264 -18.77 15.71 -11.22
N LEU A 265 -17.45 15.50 -11.30
CA LEU A 265 -16.65 15.07 -10.16
C LEU A 265 -15.87 16.19 -9.47
N GLN A 266 -15.94 17.43 -9.96
CA GLN A 266 -15.10 18.50 -9.45
C GLN A 266 -15.74 19.89 -9.49
N ALA A 267 -15.27 20.78 -8.63
CA ALA A 267 -15.47 22.22 -8.72
C ALA A 267 -14.18 22.99 -8.41
N LEU A 268 -14.11 24.22 -8.89
CA LEU A 268 -12.94 25.09 -8.77
C LEU A 268 -13.22 26.23 -7.79
N ILE A 269 -12.30 26.44 -6.83
CA ILE A 269 -12.25 27.63 -5.99
C ILE A 269 -11.15 28.53 -6.56
N LYS A 270 -11.55 29.70 -7.07
CA LYS A 270 -10.60 30.68 -7.63
C LYS A 270 -10.17 31.65 -6.54
N VAL A 271 -8.86 31.88 -6.45
CA VAL A 271 -8.22 32.82 -5.54
C VAL A 271 -7.50 33.88 -6.38
N ASP A 272 -7.91 35.12 -6.22
CA ASP A 272 -7.23 36.28 -6.80
C ASP A 272 -6.14 36.69 -5.81
N VAL A 273 -4.89 36.34 -6.13
CA VAL A 273 -3.71 36.69 -5.34
C VAL A 273 -3.30 38.10 -5.73
N ARG A 274 -3.18 38.97 -4.73
CA ARG A 274 -2.81 40.36 -4.96
C ARG A 274 -1.32 40.45 -5.23
N LYS A 275 -0.97 41.47 -6.00
CA LYS A 275 0.40 41.86 -6.23
C LYS A 275 0.57 43.26 -5.70
N ASP A 276 1.62 43.44 -4.92
CA ASP A 276 2.07 44.77 -4.60
C ASP A 276 3.53 44.99 -5.07
N GLY A 277 4.22 45.99 -4.51
CA GLY A 277 5.58 46.32 -4.90
C GLY A 277 6.56 46.26 -3.73
N ILE A 278 6.17 45.61 -2.64
CA ILE A 278 6.90 45.51 -1.39
C ILE A 278 7.46 44.10 -1.28
N PRO A 279 8.79 43.95 -1.18
CA PRO A 279 9.34 42.62 -0.97
C PRO A 279 8.93 42.00 0.36
N GLU A 280 8.37 40.80 0.31
CA GLU A 280 7.81 40.06 1.45
C GLU A 280 8.36 38.63 1.53
N ALA A 281 8.10 37.96 2.66
CA ALA A 281 8.46 36.55 2.82
C ALA A 281 7.29 35.68 2.35
N ASP A 282 7.57 34.44 1.96
CA ASP A 282 6.53 33.51 1.53
C ASP A 282 5.41 33.39 2.57
N GLU A 283 4.17 33.57 2.10
CA GLU A 283 2.97 33.52 2.91
C GLU A 283 2.15 32.28 2.58
N ASN A 284 1.32 31.83 3.53
CA ASN A 284 0.48 30.67 3.34
C ASN A 284 -0.98 31.03 3.50
N LEU A 285 -1.79 30.54 2.56
CA LEU A 285 -3.23 30.42 2.65
C LEU A 285 -3.57 28.94 2.84
N ILE A 286 -4.30 28.63 3.91
CA ILE A 286 -4.70 27.28 4.28
C ILE A 286 -6.21 27.14 4.07
N LEU A 287 -6.61 26.27 3.15
CA LEU A 287 -8.01 25.88 2.94
C LEU A 287 -8.28 24.55 3.62
N THR A 288 -9.38 24.44 4.36
CA THR A 288 -9.79 23.19 5.01
C THR A 288 -11.26 22.91 4.73
N LEU A 289 -11.59 21.72 4.21
CA LEU A 289 -12.99 21.30 4.02
C LEU A 289 -13.74 21.27 5.34
N GLY A 290 -15.07 21.40 5.36
CA GLY A 290 -15.93 21.32 6.56
C GLY A 290 -16.24 19.88 6.97
N LYS A 291 -16.56 19.63 8.26
CA LYS A 291 -16.54 18.26 8.85
C LYS A 291 -17.80 17.44 8.58
N ASP A 292 -18.83 18.11 8.07
CA ASP A 292 -20.15 17.51 7.83
C ASP A 292 -20.23 16.78 6.48
N VAL A 293 -19.16 16.84 5.66
CA VAL A 293 -19.00 16.06 4.43
C VAL A 293 -18.13 14.83 4.68
N ASN A 294 -18.19 13.86 3.77
CA ASN A 294 -17.32 12.69 3.82
C ASN A 294 -15.92 13.06 3.33
N ARG A 295 -15.10 13.64 4.21
CA ARG A 295 -13.74 14.09 3.88
C ARG A 295 -12.82 12.90 3.61
N SER A 296 -11.97 13.01 2.59
CA SER A 296 -10.77 12.19 2.49
C SER A 296 -9.68 12.68 3.46
N PRO A 297 -8.58 11.95 3.64
CA PRO A 297 -7.39 12.43 4.33
C PRO A 297 -6.80 13.72 3.72
N SER A 298 -7.00 13.96 2.42
CA SER A 298 -6.55 15.16 1.70
C SER A 298 -7.55 16.32 1.80
N PHE A 299 -8.07 16.58 3.01
CA PHE A 299 -9.10 17.61 3.27
C PHE A 299 -8.54 19.02 3.54
N ARG A 300 -7.21 19.16 3.55
CA ARG A 300 -6.48 20.41 3.81
C ARG A 300 -5.53 20.69 2.66
N HIS A 301 -5.53 21.93 2.19
CA HIS A 301 -4.66 22.44 1.12
C HIS A 301 -3.89 23.64 1.65
N VAL A 302 -2.59 23.68 1.38
CA VAL A 302 -1.71 24.83 1.62
C VAL A 302 -1.31 25.43 0.27
N MET A 303 -1.68 26.68 0.09
CA MET A 303 -1.21 27.51 -1.00
C MET A 303 -0.13 28.44 -0.44
N THR A 304 1.08 28.36 -0.97
CA THR A 304 2.14 29.32 -0.67
C THR A 304 2.13 30.43 -1.71
N ILE A 305 2.00 31.67 -1.26
CA ILE A 305 2.13 32.87 -2.08
C ILE A 305 3.59 33.32 -2.00
N SER A 306 4.23 33.49 -3.15
CA SER A 306 5.65 33.88 -3.22
C SER A 306 5.86 35.02 -4.21
N GLU A 307 6.82 35.89 -3.93
CA GLU A 307 7.33 36.85 -4.91
C GLU A 307 8.43 36.26 -5.80
N ARG A 308 8.91 35.06 -5.46
CA ARG A 308 9.97 34.40 -6.23
C ARG A 308 9.42 33.92 -7.57
N ASN A 309 10.35 33.77 -8.51
CA ASN A 309 10.06 33.10 -9.75
C ASN A 309 9.58 31.66 -9.48
N ILE A 310 8.58 31.21 -10.24
CA ILE A 310 8.05 29.83 -10.18
C ILE A 310 8.34 29.18 -11.53
N GLU A 311 8.79 27.94 -11.50
CA GLU A 311 9.09 27.19 -12.73
C GLU A 311 7.83 26.91 -13.57
N PRO A 312 7.97 26.80 -14.90
CA PRO A 312 6.86 26.43 -15.76
C PRO A 312 6.43 24.98 -15.51
N HIS A 313 5.14 24.70 -15.65
CA HIS A 313 4.59 23.35 -15.69
C HIS A 313 4.52 22.84 -17.14
N VAL A 314 5.00 21.61 -17.36
CA VAL A 314 5.14 21.00 -18.68
C VAL A 314 4.41 19.65 -18.69
N SER A 315 3.56 19.42 -19.70
CA SER A 315 2.99 18.10 -19.98
C SER A 315 3.10 17.75 -21.46
N LEU A 316 3.19 16.46 -21.75
CA LEU A 316 3.36 15.92 -23.11
C LEU A 316 2.17 15.03 -23.49
N SER A 317 1.74 15.12 -24.75
CA SER A 317 0.74 14.22 -25.35
C SER A 317 1.24 13.68 -26.68
N VAL A 318 0.81 12.49 -27.06
CA VAL A 318 1.33 11.77 -28.23
C VAL A 318 0.21 11.54 -29.23
N VAL A 319 0.41 12.00 -30.47
CA VAL A 319 -0.59 11.91 -31.53
C VAL A 319 -0.05 11.14 -32.73
N GLN A 320 -0.81 10.15 -33.21
CA GLN A 320 -0.58 9.48 -34.49
C GLN A 320 -1.91 9.26 -35.21
N ASP A 321 -1.92 9.47 -36.53
CA ASP A 321 -3.13 9.38 -37.37
C ASP A 321 -4.31 10.26 -36.90
N GLY A 322 -4.01 11.33 -36.15
CA GLY A 322 -5.01 12.26 -35.61
C GLY A 322 -5.62 11.86 -34.27
N GLU A 323 -5.23 10.73 -33.70
CA GLU A 323 -5.69 10.22 -32.40
C GLU A 323 -4.62 10.45 -31.31
N ASN A 324 -5.02 10.82 -30.10
CA ASN A 324 -4.13 10.82 -28.93
C ASN A 324 -4.01 9.38 -28.43
N ARG A 325 -2.86 8.73 -28.63
CA ARG A 325 -2.67 7.33 -28.30
C ARG A 325 -1.23 7.02 -27.95
N MET A 326 -1.04 6.05 -27.05
CA MET A 326 0.28 5.62 -26.60
C MET A 326 0.82 4.41 -27.38
N GLN A 327 -0.05 3.61 -28.01
CA GLN A 327 0.35 2.55 -28.94
C GLN A 327 0.52 3.10 -30.36
N LEU A 328 1.74 3.04 -30.88
CA LEU A 328 2.12 3.69 -32.14
C LEU A 328 2.50 2.64 -33.18
N LEU A 329 1.83 2.71 -34.33
CA LEU A 329 2.12 1.85 -35.47
C LEU A 329 3.39 2.31 -36.17
N ARG A 330 4.24 1.35 -36.49
CA ARG A 330 5.48 1.62 -37.26
C ARG A 330 5.21 2.18 -38.66
N ASP A 331 4.12 1.77 -39.29
CA ASP A 331 3.69 2.21 -40.62
C ASP A 331 2.46 3.14 -40.61
N GLY A 332 2.03 3.58 -39.41
CA GLY A 332 0.87 4.45 -39.19
C GLY A 332 1.07 5.94 -39.52
N GLY A 333 2.15 6.30 -40.22
CA GLY A 333 2.52 7.69 -40.48
C GLY A 333 3.27 8.34 -39.31
N PRO A 334 3.60 9.65 -39.42
CA PRO A 334 4.43 10.35 -38.45
C PRO A 334 3.77 10.43 -37.06
N VAL A 335 4.59 10.32 -36.02
CA VAL A 335 4.20 10.51 -34.62
C VAL A 335 4.50 11.95 -34.23
N MET A 336 3.55 12.63 -33.60
CA MET A 336 3.72 14.00 -33.12
C MET A 336 3.60 14.03 -31.60
N VAL A 337 4.68 14.42 -30.93
CA VAL A 337 4.67 14.72 -29.48
C VAL A 337 4.37 16.21 -29.31
N LYS A 338 3.33 16.55 -28.55
CA LYS A 338 2.88 17.93 -28.33
C LYS A 338 3.09 18.33 -26.87
N ALA A 339 3.71 19.48 -26.67
CA ALA A 339 3.89 20.08 -25.36
C ALA A 339 2.77 21.05 -25.01
N THR A 340 2.26 20.93 -23.78
CA THR A 340 1.48 21.97 -23.12
C THR A 340 2.34 22.57 -22.02
N VAL A 341 2.59 23.87 -22.11
CA VAL A 341 3.37 24.62 -21.11
C VAL A 341 2.46 25.66 -20.48
N THR A 342 2.39 25.65 -19.17
CA THR A 342 1.70 26.67 -18.39
C THR A 342 2.65 27.29 -17.37
N ASP A 343 2.51 28.58 -17.14
CA ASP A 343 3.35 29.30 -16.18
C ASP A 343 2.47 30.21 -15.34
N SER A 344 2.68 30.17 -14.03
CA SER A 344 1.95 31.03 -13.10
C SER A 344 2.45 32.47 -13.17
N ASN A 345 3.71 32.68 -13.57
CA ASN A 345 4.31 33.96 -13.87
C ASN A 345 3.91 34.38 -15.31
N LEU A 346 2.71 34.94 -15.46
CA LEU A 346 2.11 35.27 -16.78
C LEU A 346 2.93 36.21 -17.69
N ALA A 347 3.99 36.83 -17.18
CA ALA A 347 4.86 37.74 -17.94
C ALA A 347 6.08 37.03 -18.55
N ASP A 348 6.35 35.79 -18.14
CA ASP A 348 7.56 35.07 -18.48
C ASP A 348 7.50 34.51 -19.90
N SER A 349 8.66 34.39 -20.52
CA SER A 349 8.87 33.76 -21.82
C SER A 349 9.64 32.45 -21.66
N HIS A 350 9.31 31.46 -22.49
CA HIS A 350 9.85 30.12 -22.36
C HIS A 350 10.86 29.76 -23.46
N THR A 351 11.92 29.04 -23.05
CA THR A 351 12.89 28.39 -23.95
C THR A 351 12.70 26.88 -23.88
N TYR A 352 12.71 26.20 -25.03
CA TYR A 352 12.38 24.78 -25.16
C TYR A 352 13.62 24.00 -25.61
N SER A 353 13.89 22.87 -24.97
CA SER A 353 14.97 21.95 -25.31
C SER A 353 14.45 20.53 -25.36
N TRP A 354 14.33 19.98 -26.57
CA TRP A 354 13.90 18.59 -26.79
C TRP A 354 15.11 17.65 -26.84
N ASP A 355 15.02 16.55 -26.11
CA ASP A 355 15.91 15.39 -26.22
C ASP A 355 15.10 14.20 -26.75
N THR A 356 15.42 13.79 -27.96
CA THR A 356 14.82 12.65 -28.68
C THR A 356 15.81 11.50 -28.83
N GLY A 357 16.92 11.54 -28.10
CA GLY A 357 18.05 10.62 -28.22
C GLY A 357 18.70 10.71 -29.60
N TYR A 358 18.48 9.70 -30.44
CA TYR A 358 19.03 9.61 -31.80
C TYR A 358 17.98 9.81 -32.90
N LEU A 359 16.72 10.04 -32.52
CA LEU A 359 15.65 10.27 -33.47
C LEU A 359 15.77 11.69 -34.04
N ILE A 360 15.30 11.87 -35.27
CA ILE A 360 15.36 13.17 -35.96
C ILE A 360 13.99 13.82 -35.84
N ASP A 361 13.97 15.03 -35.28
CA ASP A 361 12.80 15.90 -35.36
C ASP A 361 12.60 16.37 -36.80
N GLY A 362 11.44 16.01 -37.35
CA GLY A 362 11.01 16.33 -38.70
C GLY A 362 10.30 17.68 -38.84
N ASP A 363 10.09 18.41 -37.74
CA ASP A 363 9.49 19.74 -37.76
C ASP A 363 10.46 20.86 -37.30
N SER A 364 9.92 22.06 -37.08
CA SER A 364 10.70 23.24 -36.66
C SER A 364 9.98 24.05 -35.58
N SER A 365 9.03 23.43 -34.90
CA SER A 365 8.22 24.01 -33.85
C SER A 365 8.94 23.85 -32.51
N ASN A 366 8.80 24.84 -31.63
CA ASN A 366 9.32 24.69 -30.27
C ASN A 366 8.40 23.83 -29.40
N MET A 367 7.12 23.73 -29.74
CA MET A 367 6.08 23.08 -28.93
C MET A 367 5.73 21.67 -29.40
N THR A 368 6.32 21.22 -30.50
CA THR A 368 6.10 19.87 -31.02
C THR A 368 7.41 19.26 -31.46
N VAL A 369 7.45 17.92 -31.46
CA VAL A 369 8.46 17.11 -32.13
C VAL A 369 7.72 16.13 -33.03
N THR A 370 8.13 16.04 -34.28
CA THR A 370 7.54 15.10 -35.25
C THR A 370 8.55 14.02 -35.61
N LEU A 371 8.22 12.77 -35.33
CA LEU A 371 9.11 11.62 -35.45
C LEU A 371 8.60 10.64 -36.51
N ASP A 372 9.53 10.05 -37.27
CA ASP A 372 9.24 8.96 -38.21
C ASP A 372 9.34 7.62 -37.46
N PRO A 373 8.23 6.92 -37.17
CA PRO A 373 8.30 5.65 -36.43
C PRO A 373 8.89 4.51 -37.26
N SER A 374 9.09 4.66 -38.58
CA SER A 374 9.62 3.57 -39.42
C SER A 374 11.07 3.18 -39.07
N VAL A 375 11.83 4.09 -38.46
CA VAL A 375 13.20 3.83 -37.97
C VAL A 375 13.24 3.21 -36.58
N MET A 376 12.09 3.11 -35.92
CA MET A 376 11.94 2.52 -34.60
C MET A 376 11.62 1.03 -34.70
N GLU A 377 12.11 0.24 -33.75
CA GLU A 377 11.85 -1.18 -33.63
C GLU A 377 10.62 -1.42 -32.74
N SER A 378 9.75 -2.34 -33.13
CA SER A 378 8.63 -2.75 -32.29
C SER A 378 9.12 -3.41 -31.00
N GLY A 379 8.38 -3.21 -29.91
CA GLY A 379 8.73 -3.76 -28.60
C GLY A 379 9.94 -3.07 -27.98
N GLN A 380 10.13 -1.78 -28.24
CA GLN A 380 11.04 -0.90 -27.51
C GLN A 380 10.30 0.38 -27.10
N ALA A 381 10.65 0.93 -25.94
CA ALA A 381 10.22 2.26 -25.53
C ALA A 381 11.26 3.30 -25.97
N TYR A 382 10.79 4.41 -26.52
CA TYR A 382 11.64 5.54 -26.91
C TYR A 382 11.32 6.74 -26.02
N PRO A 383 12.23 7.16 -25.13
CA PRO A 383 12.02 8.35 -24.32
C PRO A 383 12.13 9.61 -25.17
N VAL A 384 11.18 10.52 -25.00
CA VAL A 384 11.22 11.89 -25.53
C VAL A 384 11.07 12.83 -24.35
N LYS A 385 12.15 13.55 -24.01
CA LYS A 385 12.19 14.50 -22.90
C LYS A 385 12.12 15.92 -23.44
N LEU A 386 11.28 16.75 -22.83
CA LEU A 386 11.28 18.19 -23.04
C LEU A 386 11.71 18.87 -21.75
N SER A 387 12.70 19.75 -21.84
CA SER A 387 13.03 20.70 -20.77
C SER A 387 12.62 22.10 -21.19
N VAL A 388 11.91 22.80 -20.30
CA VAL A 388 11.45 24.17 -20.52
C VAL A 388 12.00 25.07 -19.43
N SER A 389 12.64 26.17 -19.83
CA SER A 389 13.17 27.19 -18.93
C SER A 389 12.42 28.50 -19.12
N ASP A 390 12.05 29.15 -18.02
CA ASP A 390 11.54 30.52 -18.04
C ASP A 390 12.68 31.56 -18.12
N ASP A 391 12.33 32.83 -18.32
CA ASP A 391 13.26 33.97 -18.28
C ASP A 391 13.20 34.77 -16.95
N GLY A 392 12.61 34.18 -15.91
CA GLY A 392 12.57 34.73 -14.57
C GLY A 392 13.96 34.79 -13.91
N ILE A 393 14.05 35.40 -12.73
CA ILE A 393 15.32 35.56 -12.00
C ILE A 393 15.20 34.98 -10.58
N PRO A 394 15.95 33.91 -10.24
CA PRO A 394 16.72 33.07 -11.17
C PRO A 394 15.80 32.38 -12.19
N SER A 395 16.35 32.05 -13.36
CA SER A 395 15.63 31.25 -14.35
C SER A 395 15.45 29.85 -13.78
N LEU A 396 14.22 29.36 -13.80
CA LEU A 396 13.87 28.02 -13.34
C LEU A 396 13.49 27.15 -14.53
N SER A 397 13.46 25.84 -14.32
CA SER A 397 13.21 24.88 -15.39
C SER A 397 12.48 23.65 -14.89
N SER A 398 11.59 23.15 -15.72
CA SER A 398 10.90 21.87 -15.50
C SER A 398 11.09 20.98 -16.72
N SER A 399 10.90 19.67 -16.54
CA SER A 399 10.94 18.73 -17.64
C SER A 399 9.86 17.67 -17.52
N ALA A 400 9.37 17.22 -18.67
CA ALA A 400 8.48 16.07 -18.79
C ALA A 400 9.08 15.08 -19.79
N THR A 401 8.87 13.79 -19.54
CA THR A 401 9.34 12.70 -20.41
C THR A 401 8.17 11.82 -20.79
N VAL A 402 8.00 11.52 -22.07
CA VAL A 402 7.04 10.52 -22.55
C VAL A 402 7.77 9.35 -23.18
N TYR A 403 7.27 8.14 -22.94
CA TYR A 403 7.83 6.90 -23.48
C TYR A 403 6.94 6.39 -24.61
N LEU A 404 7.44 6.44 -25.84
CA LEU A 404 6.71 6.02 -27.04
C LEU A 404 6.74 4.49 -27.17
N GLN A 405 5.56 3.85 -27.24
CA GLN A 405 5.43 2.41 -27.41
C GLN A 405 5.16 2.05 -28.87
N ILE A 406 6.13 1.40 -29.52
CA ILE A 406 6.01 0.98 -30.93
C ILE A 406 5.48 -0.45 -31.04
N VAL A 407 4.43 -0.63 -31.84
CA VAL A 407 3.80 -1.92 -32.14
C VAL A 407 3.75 -2.20 -33.65
N GLU A 408 3.80 -3.47 -34.03
CA GLU A 408 3.69 -3.91 -35.44
C GLU A 408 2.24 -3.86 -35.96
N ALA A 409 1.24 -4.02 -35.09
CA ALA A 409 -0.17 -4.00 -35.44
C ALA A 409 -1.03 -3.62 -34.22
N LEU A 410 -2.14 -2.92 -34.46
CA LEU A 410 -3.18 -2.70 -33.47
C LEU A 410 -4.19 -3.86 -33.51
N PRO A 411 -4.77 -4.26 -32.37
CA PRO A 411 -5.81 -5.29 -32.34
C PRO A 411 -7.06 -4.80 -33.06
N THR A 412 -7.82 -5.68 -33.72
CA THR A 412 -9.09 -5.26 -34.34
C THR A 412 -10.18 -5.12 -33.27
N LEU A 413 -10.71 -3.91 -33.09
CA LEU A 413 -11.80 -3.65 -32.13
C LEU A 413 -13.16 -4.09 -32.70
N SER A 414 -14.03 -4.61 -31.84
CA SER A 414 -15.33 -5.18 -32.22
C SER A 414 -16.46 -4.57 -31.39
N ALA A 415 -17.64 -4.41 -31.99
CA ALA A 415 -18.84 -3.89 -31.31
C ALA A 415 -19.51 -4.91 -30.34
N THR A 416 -18.86 -6.05 -30.09
CA THR A 416 -19.37 -7.10 -29.18
C THR A 416 -18.32 -7.59 -28.19
N THR A 417 -17.09 -7.12 -28.31
CA THR A 417 -16.02 -7.44 -27.37
C THR A 417 -15.95 -6.30 -26.38
N ASP A 418 -15.81 -6.65 -25.11
CA ASP A 418 -15.62 -5.78 -23.97
C ASP A 418 -14.44 -6.39 -23.21
N SER A 419 -13.25 -5.87 -23.49
CA SER A 419 -11.98 -6.48 -23.13
C SER A 419 -11.61 -6.25 -21.66
N ASP A 420 -12.01 -5.11 -21.10
CA ASP A 420 -11.79 -4.74 -19.70
C ASP A 420 -12.97 -5.10 -18.79
N GLY A 421 -14.16 -5.34 -19.35
CA GLY A 421 -15.36 -5.80 -18.66
C GLY A 421 -16.20 -4.68 -18.05
N ASP A 422 -16.01 -3.44 -18.49
CA ASP A 422 -16.69 -2.26 -17.95
C ASP A 422 -18.15 -2.10 -18.49
N GLY A 423 -18.50 -2.87 -19.52
CA GLY A 423 -19.81 -2.91 -20.17
C GLY A 423 -19.94 -2.03 -21.42
N ILE A 424 -18.87 -1.36 -21.84
CA ILE A 424 -18.74 -0.64 -23.11
C ILE A 424 -17.99 -1.57 -24.09
N ALA A 425 -18.32 -1.49 -25.37
CA ALA A 425 -17.65 -2.32 -26.38
C ALA A 425 -16.35 -1.64 -26.84
N ASP A 426 -15.29 -2.42 -27.05
CA ASP A 426 -13.96 -1.94 -27.45
C ASP A 426 -14.02 -0.97 -28.65
N ALA A 427 -14.92 -1.21 -29.61
CA ALA A 427 -15.05 -0.39 -30.82
C ALA A 427 -15.68 1.00 -30.57
N ASP A 428 -16.43 1.15 -29.48
CA ASP A 428 -17.04 2.43 -29.07
C ASP A 428 -16.05 3.29 -28.27
N GLU A 429 -15.05 2.66 -27.63
CA GLU A 429 -13.99 3.32 -26.85
C GLU A 429 -12.82 3.75 -27.74
N GLY A 430 -12.31 2.81 -28.55
CA GLY A 430 -11.23 3.07 -29.50
C GLY A 430 -9.82 2.90 -28.94
N TYR A 431 -8.81 3.30 -29.73
CA TYR A 431 -7.38 3.18 -29.38
C TYR A 431 -6.82 4.40 -28.65
N GLY A 432 -7.69 5.30 -28.18
CA GLY A 432 -7.27 6.52 -27.51
C GLY A 432 -6.57 6.25 -26.18
N ASP A 433 -6.16 7.33 -25.53
CA ASP A 433 -5.70 7.33 -24.15
C ASP A 433 -6.19 8.65 -23.54
N ALA A 434 -7.41 8.61 -23.00
CA ALA A 434 -8.20 9.79 -22.63
C ALA A 434 -7.62 10.53 -21.41
N ASP A 435 -7.11 9.80 -20.42
CA ASP A 435 -6.51 10.36 -19.21
C ASP A 435 -4.98 10.30 -19.17
N GLN A 436 -4.35 9.74 -20.21
CA GLN A 436 -2.91 9.73 -20.46
C GLN A 436 -2.13 8.89 -19.44
N ASP A 437 -2.76 7.84 -18.90
CA ASP A 437 -2.13 6.91 -17.97
C ASP A 437 -1.29 5.82 -18.68
N GLY A 438 -1.41 5.72 -20.01
CA GLY A 438 -0.70 4.75 -20.83
C GLY A 438 -1.44 3.45 -21.11
N ILE A 439 -2.67 3.29 -20.62
CA ILE A 439 -3.60 2.23 -20.98
C ILE A 439 -4.49 2.73 -22.13
N PRO A 440 -4.63 1.99 -23.23
CA PRO A 440 -5.57 2.37 -24.28
C PRO A 440 -7.03 2.34 -23.79
N ASP A 441 -7.87 3.27 -24.27
CA ASP A 441 -9.26 3.43 -23.82
C ASP A 441 -10.05 2.10 -23.81
N TYR A 442 -9.94 1.26 -24.83
CA TYR A 442 -10.61 -0.06 -24.89
C TYR A 442 -10.14 -1.11 -23.85
N LEU A 443 -9.13 -0.77 -23.05
CA LEU A 443 -8.58 -1.58 -21.95
C LEU A 443 -8.62 -0.84 -20.61
N ASP A 444 -9.18 0.37 -20.58
CA ASP A 444 -9.13 1.26 -19.44
C ASP A 444 -10.53 1.64 -18.93
N SER A 445 -11.01 0.86 -17.96
CA SER A 445 -12.24 1.19 -17.23
C SER A 445 -12.22 2.52 -16.45
N GLN A 446 -11.06 3.18 -16.33
CA GLN A 446 -10.84 4.38 -15.52
C GLN A 446 -10.60 5.67 -16.32
N LEU A 447 -11.06 5.74 -17.59
CA LEU A 447 -10.92 6.81 -18.62
C LEU A 447 -10.85 8.31 -18.21
N ASN A 448 -11.18 8.69 -16.98
CA ASN A 448 -11.18 10.08 -16.50
C ASN A 448 -10.52 10.25 -15.12
N ALA A 449 -9.79 9.26 -14.63
CA ALA A 449 -9.32 9.21 -13.26
C ALA A 449 -7.79 9.16 -13.18
N CYS A 450 -7.13 10.26 -13.52
CA CYS A 450 -5.66 10.38 -13.52
C CYS A 450 -4.95 9.80 -12.28
N SER A 451 -5.55 9.82 -11.09
CA SER A 451 -4.93 9.28 -9.86
C SER A 451 -5.19 7.79 -9.64
N VAL A 452 -5.68 7.06 -10.63
CA VAL A 452 -6.06 5.65 -10.56
C VAL A 452 -5.53 4.93 -11.79
N VAL A 453 -4.93 3.75 -11.62
CA VAL A 453 -4.57 2.87 -12.73
C VAL A 453 -4.94 1.44 -12.38
N ALA A 454 -5.40 0.67 -13.36
CA ALA A 454 -5.65 -0.74 -13.17
C ALA A 454 -4.33 -1.54 -13.12
N GLU A 455 -4.26 -2.53 -12.23
CA GLU A 455 -3.11 -3.45 -12.21
C GLU A 455 -3.06 -4.36 -13.43
N GLU A 456 -4.22 -4.81 -13.94
CA GLU A 456 -4.35 -5.51 -15.21
C GLU A 456 -5.54 -4.95 -16.00
N ALA A 457 -5.55 -5.07 -17.33
CA ALA A 457 -6.62 -4.50 -18.14
C ALA A 457 -8.02 -5.04 -17.81
N LYS A 458 -8.12 -6.27 -17.27
CA LYS A 458 -9.42 -6.89 -16.90
C LYS A 458 -9.93 -6.49 -15.52
N ASP A 459 -9.16 -5.70 -14.79
CA ASP A 459 -9.43 -5.33 -13.42
C ASP A 459 -10.21 -4.01 -13.37
N TYR A 460 -11.49 -4.07 -13.77
CA TYR A 460 -12.35 -2.86 -13.91
C TYR A 460 -12.96 -2.34 -12.60
N GLN A 461 -12.96 -3.15 -11.52
CA GLN A 461 -13.59 -2.80 -10.23
C GLN A 461 -12.72 -3.06 -9.00
N ARG A 462 -11.63 -3.80 -9.16
CA ARG A 462 -10.76 -4.26 -8.07
C ARG A 462 -9.33 -4.28 -8.58
N TYR A 463 -8.34 -4.34 -7.70
CA TYR A 463 -6.93 -4.24 -8.08
C TYR A 463 -6.64 -2.92 -8.83
N LEU A 464 -7.26 -1.84 -8.34
CA LEU A 464 -7.02 -0.48 -8.79
C LEU A 464 -6.04 0.19 -7.84
N MET A 465 -4.90 0.63 -8.38
CA MET A 465 -3.95 1.43 -7.63
C MET A 465 -4.46 2.87 -7.54
N GLU A 466 -4.20 3.55 -6.43
CA GLU A 466 -4.66 4.93 -6.19
C GLU A 466 -3.51 5.78 -5.66
N SER A 467 -3.26 6.94 -6.26
CA SER A 467 -2.32 7.94 -5.76
C SER A 467 -3.04 9.10 -5.05
N ASP A 468 -2.27 10.06 -4.52
CA ASP A 468 -2.84 11.25 -3.91
C ASP A 468 -3.77 12.02 -4.87
N PRO A 469 -4.94 12.52 -4.40
CA PRO A 469 -5.86 13.27 -5.23
C PRO A 469 -5.21 14.46 -5.95
N GLY A 470 -5.32 14.47 -7.28
CA GLY A 470 -4.77 15.52 -8.13
C GLY A 470 -3.32 15.33 -8.57
N SER A 471 -2.70 14.18 -8.25
CA SER A 471 -1.55 13.64 -8.99
C SER A 471 -2.04 12.73 -10.14
N CYS A 472 -1.12 12.35 -11.03
CA CYS A 472 -1.42 11.46 -12.16
C CYS A 472 -0.57 10.19 -12.08
N LEU A 473 -1.20 9.08 -11.74
CA LEU A 473 -0.64 7.74 -11.74
C LEU A 473 -0.71 7.17 -13.17
N LYS A 474 0.42 6.69 -13.67
CA LYS A 474 0.55 6.16 -15.04
C LYS A 474 1.37 4.88 -15.04
N LEU A 475 1.33 4.14 -16.14
CA LEU A 475 2.21 3.00 -16.37
C LEU A 475 3.68 3.42 -16.42
N GLY A 476 4.52 2.69 -15.69
CA GLY A 476 5.98 2.79 -15.75
C GLY A 476 6.56 2.30 -17.09
N VAL A 477 7.88 2.16 -17.17
CA VAL A 477 8.56 1.80 -18.43
C VAL A 477 8.36 0.33 -18.80
N TYR A 478 8.27 -0.56 -17.82
CA TYR A 478 8.15 -2.00 -18.01
C TYR A 478 6.70 -2.45 -18.21
N SER A 479 5.77 -1.87 -17.45
CA SER A 479 4.33 -2.15 -17.44
C SER A 479 3.65 -1.79 -18.76
N ARG A 480 4.17 -0.83 -19.53
CA ARG A 480 3.71 -0.55 -20.90
C ARG A 480 3.75 -1.77 -21.83
N PHE A 481 4.62 -2.74 -21.55
CA PHE A 481 4.72 -3.99 -22.28
C PHE A 481 4.18 -5.19 -21.51
N ALA A 482 3.49 -4.97 -20.39
CA ALA A 482 2.95 -6.02 -19.55
C ALA A 482 1.98 -6.90 -20.35
N MET A 483 2.12 -8.21 -20.18
CA MET A 483 1.32 -9.19 -20.90
C MET A 483 -0.19 -9.02 -20.71
N ASN A 484 -0.62 -8.58 -19.52
CA ASN A 484 -2.03 -8.44 -19.15
C ASN A 484 -2.55 -7.00 -19.27
N GLY A 485 -1.73 -6.05 -19.76
CA GLY A 485 -1.98 -4.62 -19.60
C GLY A 485 -1.89 -4.18 -18.14
N GLY A 486 -2.01 -2.87 -17.87
CA GLY A 486 -1.94 -2.34 -16.51
C GLY A 486 -0.53 -2.33 -15.90
N SER A 487 -0.45 -2.01 -14.60
CA SER A 487 0.82 -1.82 -13.87
C SER A 487 1.49 -3.11 -13.38
N HIS A 488 0.78 -4.24 -13.33
CA HIS A 488 1.28 -5.51 -12.78
C HIS A 488 2.18 -6.25 -13.77
N LEU A 489 3.35 -6.68 -13.29
CA LEU A 489 4.34 -7.43 -14.06
C LEU A 489 4.30 -8.93 -13.73
N VAL A 490 4.08 -9.75 -14.74
CA VAL A 490 3.98 -11.21 -14.61
C VAL A 490 5.35 -11.88 -14.66
N ALA A 491 5.68 -12.68 -13.65
CA ALA A 491 6.92 -13.45 -13.59
C ALA A 491 7.08 -14.40 -14.81
N GLY A 492 8.27 -14.41 -15.42
CA GLY A 492 8.59 -15.23 -16.59
C GLY A 492 8.15 -14.64 -17.94
N HIS A 493 7.22 -13.69 -17.93
CA HIS A 493 6.78 -12.94 -19.12
C HIS A 493 7.38 -11.53 -19.13
N ASP A 494 7.06 -10.74 -18.11
CA ASP A 494 7.47 -9.33 -17.97
C ASP A 494 8.71 -9.18 -17.09
N ILE A 495 8.96 -10.17 -16.22
CA ILE A 495 10.14 -10.24 -15.35
C ILE A 495 11.04 -11.41 -15.81
N GLY A 496 12.33 -11.14 -16.00
CA GLY A 496 13.32 -12.19 -16.35
C GLY A 496 14.49 -11.71 -17.19
N ALA A 497 15.26 -12.66 -17.75
CA ALA A 497 16.56 -12.35 -18.36
C ALA A 497 16.52 -11.40 -19.57
N LEU A 498 17.27 -10.30 -19.45
CA LEU A 498 17.83 -9.37 -20.46
C LEU A 498 16.99 -9.16 -21.74
N SER A 499 15.85 -8.50 -21.58
CA SER A 499 15.24 -7.67 -22.62
C SER A 499 15.17 -6.24 -22.09
N VAL A 500 15.30 -5.23 -22.95
CA VAL A 500 15.09 -3.82 -22.57
C VAL A 500 13.64 -3.53 -22.14
N THR A 501 12.71 -4.44 -22.44
CA THR A 501 11.28 -4.35 -22.06
C THR A 501 10.91 -5.11 -20.80
N ARG A 502 11.86 -5.81 -20.17
CA ARG A 502 11.58 -6.68 -19.04
C ARG A 502 12.34 -6.26 -17.81
N LEU A 503 11.65 -6.27 -16.68
CA LEU A 503 12.27 -6.01 -15.40
C LEU A 503 13.21 -7.18 -15.05
N PRO A 504 14.45 -6.91 -14.59
CA PRO A 504 15.33 -7.97 -14.12
C PRO A 504 14.74 -8.74 -12.94
N GLU A 505 15.03 -10.04 -12.85
CA GLU A 505 14.60 -10.86 -11.72
C GLU A 505 15.37 -10.53 -10.43
N ASP A 506 14.70 -10.50 -9.28
CA ASP A 506 15.34 -10.35 -7.98
C ASP A 506 15.83 -11.71 -7.46
N SER A 507 17.13 -11.96 -7.57
CA SER A 507 17.70 -13.22 -7.05
C SER A 507 17.78 -13.29 -5.53
N ALA A 508 17.65 -12.17 -4.81
CA ALA A 508 17.83 -12.09 -3.37
C ALA A 508 16.52 -12.27 -2.59
N ALA A 509 15.37 -12.08 -3.23
CA ALA A 509 14.06 -12.18 -2.60
C ALA A 509 13.03 -12.83 -3.53
N THR A 510 12.07 -13.53 -2.94
CA THR A 510 10.93 -14.11 -3.65
C THR A 510 9.75 -13.17 -3.54
N ASN A 511 9.27 -12.62 -4.67
CA ASN A 511 8.09 -11.77 -4.71
C ASN A 511 6.83 -12.51 -4.24
N VAL A 512 5.98 -11.81 -3.51
CA VAL A 512 4.68 -12.30 -3.03
C VAL A 512 3.63 -11.21 -3.29
N GLY A 513 2.64 -11.53 -4.11
CA GLY A 513 1.52 -10.62 -4.37
C GLY A 513 1.70 -9.67 -5.56
N GLY A 514 2.78 -9.80 -6.34
CA GLY A 514 2.99 -9.08 -7.59
C GLY A 514 4.14 -8.07 -7.50
N VAL A 515 4.76 -7.79 -8.65
CA VAL A 515 5.62 -6.61 -8.85
C VAL A 515 4.84 -5.63 -9.70
N PHE A 516 4.86 -4.37 -9.33
CA PHE A 516 4.12 -3.31 -9.98
C PHE A 516 5.11 -2.29 -10.50
N ASP A 517 4.82 -1.73 -11.67
CA ASP A 517 5.63 -0.70 -12.32
C ASP A 517 4.72 0.47 -12.72
N PHE A 518 4.98 1.64 -12.16
CA PHE A 518 4.17 2.84 -12.27
C PHE A 518 5.02 4.11 -12.18
N MET A 519 4.45 5.22 -12.59
CA MET A 519 4.97 6.55 -12.36
C MET A 519 3.87 7.45 -11.80
N VAL A 520 4.23 8.41 -10.95
CA VAL A 520 3.30 9.43 -10.44
C VAL A 520 3.80 10.79 -10.85
N GLU A 521 3.13 11.41 -11.82
CA GLU A 521 3.40 12.75 -12.30
C GLU A 521 2.52 13.79 -11.60
N ASP A 522 2.76 15.06 -11.92
CA ASP A 522 2.04 16.19 -11.38
C ASP A 522 2.11 16.24 -9.85
N LEU A 523 3.32 16.13 -9.29
CA LEU A 523 3.54 16.48 -7.88
C LEU A 523 3.42 17.98 -7.64
N ALA A 524 3.09 18.37 -6.41
CA ALA A 524 2.82 19.75 -6.03
C ALA A 524 4.03 20.65 -6.28
N ARG A 525 5.19 20.14 -5.88
CA ARG A 525 6.51 20.71 -6.11
C ARG A 525 7.48 19.56 -6.40
N PRO A 526 8.50 19.78 -7.22
CA PRO A 526 9.60 18.86 -7.30
C PRO A 526 10.23 18.63 -5.92
N GLY A 527 10.45 17.37 -5.55
CA GLY A 527 11.01 16.94 -4.26
C GLY A 527 9.98 16.72 -3.15
N ASP A 528 8.69 16.85 -3.46
CA ASP A 528 7.61 16.45 -2.56
C ASP A 528 7.44 14.92 -2.55
N SER A 529 6.82 14.43 -1.48
CA SER A 529 6.45 13.01 -1.40
C SER A 529 5.03 12.78 -1.88
N VAL A 530 4.79 11.61 -2.47
CA VAL A 530 3.46 11.15 -2.87
C VAL A 530 3.11 9.81 -2.24
N ARG A 531 1.84 9.64 -1.89
CA ARG A 531 1.29 8.36 -1.43
C ARG A 531 0.72 7.58 -2.60
N VAL A 532 1.04 6.29 -2.65
CA VAL A 532 0.50 5.34 -3.62
C VAL A 532 -0.01 4.11 -2.89
N VAL A 533 -1.27 3.78 -3.10
CA VAL A 533 -1.93 2.58 -2.61
C VAL A 533 -1.84 1.51 -3.68
N VAL A 534 -1.28 0.36 -3.30
CA VAL A 534 -1.08 -0.81 -4.14
C VAL A 534 -1.85 -1.98 -3.52
N PRO A 535 -3.03 -2.35 -4.06
CA PRO A 535 -3.65 -3.62 -3.71
C PRO A 535 -2.68 -4.78 -4.00
N GLN A 536 -2.69 -5.79 -3.13
CA GLN A 536 -1.79 -6.94 -3.28
C GLN A 536 -2.58 -8.11 -3.89
N ARG A 537 -1.97 -8.83 -4.84
CA ARG A 537 -2.59 -10.04 -5.44
C ARG A 537 -2.49 -11.27 -4.55
N ALA A 538 -1.75 -11.17 -3.45
CA ALA A 538 -1.71 -12.15 -2.38
C ALA A 538 -1.64 -11.41 -1.04
N ALA A 539 -2.22 -12.00 0.01
CA ALA A 539 -2.07 -11.46 1.36
C ALA A 539 -0.59 -11.33 1.70
N ILE A 540 -0.22 -10.20 2.31
CA ILE A 540 1.15 -9.92 2.74
C ILE A 540 1.61 -11.10 3.62
N PRO A 541 2.74 -11.76 3.29
CA PRO A 541 3.23 -12.88 4.06
C PRO A 541 3.81 -12.42 5.39
N GLU A 542 4.08 -13.36 6.29
CA GLU A 542 4.94 -13.05 7.43
C GLU A 542 6.33 -12.63 6.96
N ASN A 543 6.93 -11.65 7.63
CA ASN A 543 8.30 -11.18 7.38
C ASN A 543 8.49 -10.59 5.98
N ALA A 544 7.42 -9.99 5.48
CA ALA A 544 7.42 -9.24 4.24
C ALA A 544 8.40 -8.06 4.32
N ILE A 545 9.13 -7.86 3.23
CA ILE A 545 9.87 -6.64 2.91
C ILE A 545 9.33 -6.06 1.63
N TYR A 546 9.46 -4.75 1.46
CA TYR A 546 9.20 -4.13 0.17
C TYR A 546 10.51 -4.03 -0.61
N ARG A 547 10.54 -4.62 -1.81
CA ARG A 547 11.68 -4.60 -2.72
C ARG A 547 11.44 -3.56 -3.79
N LYS A 548 12.45 -2.74 -4.06
CA LYS A 548 12.44 -1.68 -5.05
C LYS A 548 13.56 -1.96 -6.06
N TYR A 549 13.27 -1.82 -7.34
CA TYR A 549 14.28 -1.84 -8.38
C TYR A 549 14.72 -0.41 -8.73
N ASN A 550 16.03 -0.22 -8.89
CA ASN A 550 16.60 0.98 -9.50
C ASN A 550 17.42 0.59 -10.74
N ALA A 551 17.30 1.30 -11.86
CA ALA A 551 18.00 1.00 -13.11
C ALA A 551 19.54 1.03 -12.99
N VAL A 552 20.08 1.89 -12.11
CA VAL A 552 21.52 2.02 -11.82
C VAL A 552 21.95 1.04 -10.73
N GLY A 553 21.18 0.94 -9.65
CA GLY A 553 21.52 0.20 -8.44
C GLY A 553 21.09 -1.27 -8.40
N GLY A 554 20.18 -1.68 -9.28
CA GLY A 554 19.49 -2.96 -9.23
C GLY A 554 18.46 -3.05 -8.11
N TRP A 555 18.10 -4.27 -7.71
CA TRP A 555 17.15 -4.52 -6.63
C TRP A 555 17.71 -4.19 -5.25
N MET A 556 16.97 -3.41 -4.48
CA MET A 556 17.26 -3.04 -3.09
C MET A 556 16.00 -3.10 -2.22
N ASP A 557 16.18 -2.95 -0.90
CA ASP A 557 15.05 -2.76 0.01
C ASP A 557 14.58 -1.31 -0.08
N PHE A 558 13.28 -1.11 0.12
CA PHE A 558 12.72 0.22 0.31
C PHE A 558 13.39 0.91 1.51
N ARG A 559 13.86 2.14 1.32
CA ARG A 559 14.52 2.94 2.36
C ARG A 559 13.51 3.86 3.03
N GLU A 560 13.25 3.65 4.31
CA GLU A 560 12.30 4.46 5.07
C GLU A 560 13.00 5.61 5.81
N ASP A 561 12.41 6.80 5.77
CA ASP A 561 12.80 8.01 6.50
C ASP A 561 11.57 8.91 6.75
N SER A 562 11.76 10.21 7.02
CA SER A 562 10.64 11.15 7.26
C SER A 562 9.78 11.43 6.03
N LYS A 563 10.30 11.20 4.82
CA LYS A 563 9.66 11.46 3.53
C LYS A 563 9.34 10.18 2.75
N ASN A 564 9.88 9.05 3.19
CA ASN A 564 9.71 7.74 2.58
C ASN A 564 9.21 6.73 3.61
N ASN A 565 8.08 6.06 3.39
CA ASN A 565 7.61 5.04 4.33
C ASN A 565 6.74 3.97 3.66
N VAL A 566 6.69 2.79 4.28
CA VAL A 566 5.81 1.70 3.87
C VAL A 566 4.80 1.43 4.98
N LYS A 567 3.53 1.41 4.61
CA LYS A 567 2.42 1.06 5.52
C LYS A 567 1.57 -0.04 4.91
N SER A 568 0.81 -0.76 5.73
CA SER A 568 -0.22 -1.67 5.23
C SER A 568 -1.52 -1.59 6.00
N ALA A 569 -2.61 -1.97 5.33
CA ALA A 569 -3.97 -2.05 5.89
C ALA A 569 -4.60 -3.41 5.59
N ALA A 570 -5.49 -3.87 6.47
CA ALA A 570 -6.14 -5.18 6.35
C ALA A 570 -6.74 -5.39 4.96
N GLY A 571 -7.55 -4.43 4.49
CA GLY A 571 -8.13 -4.44 3.15
C GLY A 571 -8.91 -5.72 2.85
N GLU A 572 -9.21 -5.92 1.57
CA GLU A 572 -9.71 -7.16 1.00
C GLU A 572 -8.99 -7.39 -0.35
N PRO A 573 -9.00 -8.60 -0.92
CA PRO A 573 -8.37 -8.86 -2.22
C PRO A 573 -8.86 -7.87 -3.29
N GLY A 574 -7.97 -7.01 -3.76
CA GLY A 574 -8.28 -5.98 -4.77
C GLY A 574 -9.02 -4.74 -4.28
N PHE A 575 -9.33 -4.61 -2.98
CA PHE A 575 -10.05 -3.45 -2.45
C PHE A 575 -9.32 -2.82 -1.26
N CYS A 576 -8.90 -1.57 -1.45
CA CYS A 576 -8.12 -0.84 -0.47
C CYS A 576 -8.81 0.44 0.03
N PRO A 577 -8.56 0.83 1.30
CA PRO A 577 -8.88 2.17 1.76
C PRO A 577 -8.12 3.22 0.95
N THR A 578 -8.72 4.40 0.78
CA THR A 578 -8.07 5.53 0.08
C THR A 578 -6.72 5.91 0.67
N ALA A 579 -5.83 6.49 -0.15
CA ALA A 579 -4.52 6.97 0.27
C ALA A 579 -4.60 7.90 1.49
N GLY A 580 -3.75 7.65 2.49
CA GLY A 580 -3.66 8.41 3.72
C GLY A 580 -4.69 8.05 4.79
N SER A 581 -5.54 7.03 4.56
CA SER A 581 -6.54 6.59 5.54
C SER A 581 -5.90 6.14 6.86
N ASP A 582 -6.56 6.41 7.99
CA ASP A 582 -6.15 5.94 9.32
C ASP A 582 -6.15 4.40 9.45
N ALA A 583 -6.68 3.68 8.46
CA ALA A 583 -6.60 2.22 8.37
C ALA A 583 -5.18 1.72 8.09
N TYR A 584 -4.31 2.54 7.50
CA TYR A 584 -2.93 2.20 7.24
C TYR A 584 -2.08 2.35 8.50
N THR A 585 -1.35 1.28 8.81
CA THR A 585 -0.43 1.24 9.93
C THR A 585 0.98 0.99 9.44
N ASP A 586 1.97 1.55 10.14
CA ASP A 586 3.38 1.47 9.74
C ASP A 586 3.86 0.02 9.60
N GLY A 587 4.67 -0.22 8.57
CA GLY A 587 5.23 -1.52 8.20
C GLY A 587 4.28 -2.45 7.45
N LEU A 588 4.83 -3.54 6.91
CA LEU A 588 4.09 -4.60 6.22
C LEU A 588 3.62 -5.67 7.21
N LYS A 589 2.34 -5.63 7.58
CA LYS A 589 1.72 -6.62 8.47
C LYS A 589 1.18 -7.84 7.71
N ALA A 590 1.45 -9.02 8.26
CA ALA A 590 0.98 -10.28 7.67
C ALA A 590 -0.56 -10.34 7.59
N GLY A 591 -1.10 -10.89 6.50
CA GLY A 591 -2.53 -11.04 6.27
C GLY A 591 -3.24 -9.79 5.72
N HIS A 592 -2.57 -8.63 5.70
CA HIS A 592 -3.06 -7.43 5.06
C HIS A 592 -3.05 -7.57 3.52
N TRP A 593 -3.95 -6.86 2.84
CA TRP A 593 -4.11 -6.89 1.38
C TRP A 593 -3.74 -5.58 0.68
N CYS A 594 -3.41 -4.53 1.44
CA CYS A 594 -3.15 -3.21 0.92
C CYS A 594 -1.82 -2.68 1.41
N VAL A 595 -0.97 -2.24 0.48
CA VAL A 595 0.27 -1.52 0.78
C VAL A 595 0.07 -0.06 0.41
N GLN A 596 0.53 0.84 1.28
CA GLN A 596 0.67 2.24 0.94
C GLN A 596 2.15 2.60 1.00
N LEU A 597 2.66 3.09 -0.12
CA LEU A 597 3.99 3.66 -0.23
C LEU A 597 3.88 5.17 -0.07
N THR A 598 4.84 5.77 0.61
CA THR A 598 5.12 7.20 0.49
C THR A 598 6.51 7.33 -0.10
N ILE A 599 6.65 7.97 -1.25
CA ILE A 599 7.91 8.07 -2.00
C ILE A 599 8.22 9.54 -2.27
N GLU A 600 9.44 9.97 -1.97
CA GLU A 600 9.97 11.30 -2.31
C GLU A 600 10.51 11.33 -3.74
N ASP A 601 10.07 12.33 -4.53
CA ASP A 601 10.62 12.66 -5.85
C ASP A 601 12.10 13.07 -5.75
N GLY A 602 12.96 12.41 -6.53
CA GLY A 602 14.42 12.48 -6.45
C GLY A 602 15.03 11.89 -5.17
N GLY A 603 14.21 11.22 -4.37
CA GLY A 603 14.61 10.54 -3.14
C GLY A 603 15.24 9.17 -3.40
N PRO A 604 15.63 8.45 -2.34
CA PRO A 604 16.30 7.15 -2.47
C PRO A 604 15.43 6.03 -3.08
N ASN A 605 14.10 6.17 -3.07
CA ASN A 605 13.18 5.18 -3.63
C ASN A 605 12.55 5.62 -4.95
N ASP A 606 13.04 6.72 -5.52
CA ASP A 606 12.71 7.11 -6.88
C ASP A 606 13.70 6.47 -7.85
N ASP A 607 13.21 5.79 -8.90
CA ASP A 607 14.06 5.01 -9.80
C ASP A 607 15.03 5.90 -10.60
N ASP A 608 14.57 7.03 -11.12
CA ASP A 608 15.42 7.94 -11.89
C ASP A 608 16.30 8.85 -11.01
N GLY A 609 15.91 9.02 -9.73
CA GLY A 609 16.60 9.87 -8.76
C GLY A 609 16.66 11.35 -9.15
N GLU A 610 15.81 11.79 -10.09
CA GLU A 610 15.71 13.18 -10.51
C GLU A 610 14.67 13.92 -9.65
N VAL A 611 14.90 15.19 -9.34
CA VAL A 611 13.88 16.04 -8.71
C VAL A 611 13.14 16.75 -9.83
N ASN A 612 12.07 16.14 -10.34
CA ASN A 612 11.39 16.60 -11.56
C ASN A 612 9.86 16.65 -11.47
N GLY A 613 9.29 16.43 -10.28
CA GLY A 613 7.85 16.39 -10.05
C GLY A 613 7.21 15.07 -10.46
N THR A 614 8.02 14.02 -10.64
CA THR A 614 7.59 12.66 -10.98
C THR A 614 8.28 11.65 -10.08
N VAL A 615 7.54 10.67 -9.56
CA VAL A 615 8.13 9.49 -8.90
C VAL A 615 8.04 8.30 -9.84
N VAL A 616 9.11 7.53 -9.98
CA VAL A 616 9.16 6.30 -10.78
C VAL A 616 9.38 5.08 -9.89
N ASP A 617 8.45 4.13 -9.92
CA ASP A 617 8.53 2.90 -9.14
C ASP A 617 8.34 1.67 -10.01
N PRO A 618 9.36 0.79 -10.08
CA PRO A 618 9.03 -0.63 -10.02
C PRO A 618 9.42 -1.27 -8.69
N GLY A 619 8.50 -2.06 -8.12
CA GLY A 619 8.67 -2.67 -6.81
C GLY A 619 7.55 -3.62 -6.42
N GLY A 620 7.73 -4.33 -5.31
CA GLY A 620 6.72 -5.25 -4.80
C GLY A 620 7.06 -5.85 -3.45
N VAL A 621 6.05 -6.45 -2.82
CA VAL A 621 6.23 -7.19 -1.57
C VAL A 621 6.98 -8.49 -1.84
N ALA A 622 7.93 -8.84 -0.98
CA ALA A 622 8.73 -10.06 -1.10
C ALA A 622 9.12 -10.64 0.27
N VAL A 623 9.64 -11.86 0.24
CA VAL A 623 10.32 -12.50 1.37
C VAL A 623 11.74 -12.84 0.93
N ILE A 624 12.74 -12.58 1.77
CA ILE A 624 14.15 -12.88 1.45
C ILE A 624 14.32 -14.39 1.21
N SER A 625 14.97 -14.75 0.10
CA SER A 625 15.14 -16.13 -0.32
C SER A 625 16.14 -16.87 0.59
N GLY A 626 15.77 -18.04 1.12
CA GLY A 626 16.68 -18.94 1.84
C GLY A 626 16.83 -18.71 3.35
N LEU A 627 15.99 -17.86 3.97
CA LEU A 627 16.02 -17.66 5.42
C LEU A 627 15.37 -18.84 6.17
N ASN A 628 16.16 -19.51 7.01
CA ASN A 628 15.68 -20.42 8.06
C ASN A 628 15.67 -19.63 9.37
N ASN A 629 14.70 -19.84 10.26
CA ASN A 629 14.50 -19.20 11.58
C ASN A 629 15.70 -19.12 12.57
N SER A 630 16.96 -19.31 12.20
CA SER A 630 18.16 -19.24 13.06
C SER A 630 19.18 -18.23 12.52
N GLY A 631 19.65 -17.28 13.35
CA GLY A 631 20.61 -16.24 12.98
C GLY A 631 21.76 -16.05 13.98
N THR A 632 22.74 -15.25 13.57
CA THR A 632 23.91 -14.85 14.35
C THR A 632 24.05 -13.33 14.32
N LEU A 633 24.01 -12.69 15.49
CA LEU A 633 24.44 -11.30 15.69
C LEU A 633 25.91 -11.31 16.07
N LYS A 634 26.73 -10.52 15.39
CA LYS A 634 28.16 -10.45 15.63
C LYS A 634 28.66 -9.02 15.53
N THR A 635 29.37 -8.53 16.53
CA THR A 635 30.20 -7.33 16.36
C THR A 635 31.43 -7.68 15.53
N SER A 636 31.82 -6.79 14.63
CA SER A 636 33.14 -6.81 14.02
C SER A 636 33.94 -5.61 14.50
N GLY A 637 34.71 -5.76 15.57
CA GLY A 637 35.86 -4.90 15.80
C GLY A 637 36.84 -5.14 14.66
N GLY A 638 37.21 -4.09 13.93
CA GLY A 638 38.11 -4.19 12.78
C GLY A 638 39.39 -4.97 13.13
N GLY A 639 39.41 -6.26 12.84
CA GLY A 639 40.51 -7.20 13.06
C GLY A 639 41.71 -6.84 12.19
N GLY A 640 42.41 -5.77 12.58
CA GLY A 640 43.42 -5.08 11.79
C GLY A 640 44.61 -4.68 12.64
N ALA A 641 45.23 -5.67 13.28
CA ALA A 641 46.59 -5.65 13.83
C ALA A 641 46.90 -4.64 14.97
N PHE A 642 47.36 -5.21 16.09
CA PHE A 642 48.42 -4.61 16.92
C PHE A 642 49.71 -4.43 16.08
N GLY A 643 49.65 -3.56 15.07
CA GLY A 643 50.75 -3.25 14.19
C GLY A 643 51.73 -2.28 14.85
N PRO A 644 53.04 -2.38 14.58
CA PRO A 644 54.09 -1.53 15.18
C PRO A 644 53.95 -0.03 14.90
N PHE A 645 52.98 0.39 14.07
CA PHE A 645 52.71 1.79 13.71
C PHE A 645 52.01 2.59 14.82
N THR A 646 51.10 2.02 15.59
CA THR A 646 50.44 2.72 16.72
C THR A 646 51.42 3.01 17.86
N LEU A 647 52.37 2.10 18.08
CA LEU A 647 53.47 2.24 19.04
C LEU A 647 54.45 3.37 18.64
N LEU A 648 54.60 3.61 17.33
CA LEU A 648 55.42 4.71 16.78
C LEU A 648 54.76 6.09 16.92
N VAL A 649 53.42 6.17 16.82
CA VAL A 649 52.66 7.42 16.99
C VAL A 649 52.62 7.86 18.45
N LEU A 650 52.47 6.94 19.40
CA LEU A 650 52.52 7.26 20.84
C LEU A 650 53.94 7.64 21.30
N MET A 651 54.98 7.03 20.74
CA MET A 651 56.38 7.42 20.96
C MET A 651 56.70 8.80 20.37
N ALA A 652 56.08 9.18 19.25
CA ALA A 652 56.24 10.50 18.64
C ALA A 652 55.53 11.63 19.42
N GLY A 653 54.40 11.33 20.08
CA GLY A 653 53.68 12.27 20.94
C GLY A 653 54.51 12.77 22.14
N GLY A 654 55.28 11.88 22.77
CA GLY A 654 56.20 12.23 23.86
C GLY A 654 57.35 13.15 23.43
N VAL A 655 57.74 13.12 22.16
CA VAL A 655 58.78 14.01 21.59
C VAL A 655 58.20 15.38 21.22
N LEU A 656 56.94 15.45 20.81
CA LEU A 656 56.27 16.69 20.39
C LEU A 656 55.90 17.61 21.57
N VAL A 657 55.66 17.07 22.78
CA VAL A 657 55.46 17.90 23.99
C VAL A 657 56.72 18.72 24.34
N ARG A 658 57.91 18.29 23.90
CA ARG A 658 59.16 19.05 24.05
C ARG A 658 59.27 20.17 23.01
N ALA A 659 58.73 19.98 21.81
CA ALA A 659 58.72 20.98 20.73
C ALA A 659 57.69 22.10 20.98
N ALA A 660 56.55 21.76 21.59
CA ALA A 660 55.47 22.72 21.89
C ALA A 660 55.83 23.77 22.97
N ARG A 661 56.91 23.58 23.74
CA ARG A 661 57.42 24.60 24.67
C ARG A 661 58.24 25.72 24.01
N GLN A 662 58.54 25.67 22.71
CA GLN A 662 59.42 26.67 22.07
C GLN A 662 58.83 27.46 20.89
N ARG A 663 57.60 27.21 20.43
CA ARG A 663 57.01 28.01 19.35
C ARG A 663 55.52 28.25 19.55
N ALA A 664 55.19 29.28 20.32
CA ALA A 664 53.90 29.94 20.21
C ALA A 664 53.97 30.93 19.03
N ALA A 665 53.34 30.56 17.90
CA ALA A 665 52.71 31.43 16.89
C ALA A 665 52.67 30.71 15.53
N GLY A 666 51.46 30.58 14.95
CA GLY A 666 51.27 30.20 13.55
C GLY A 666 50.39 28.96 13.40
N GLY A 667 49.19 29.15 12.86
CA GLY A 667 48.12 28.15 12.80
C GLY A 667 48.34 27.02 11.80
N ALA A 668 47.76 25.88 12.14
CA ALA A 668 47.34 24.81 11.23
C ALA A 668 46.18 24.06 11.91
N GLN A 669 45.01 24.05 11.27
CA GLN A 669 43.88 23.20 11.61
C GLN A 669 44.17 21.78 11.09
N LEU A 670 44.41 20.84 11.98
CA LEU A 670 44.25 19.40 11.81
C LEU A 670 44.48 18.72 13.17
N LEU A 671 43.60 17.79 13.55
CA LEU A 671 43.55 16.98 14.79
C LEU A 671 42.90 17.67 16.01
N GLY A 672 41.56 17.71 15.98
CA GLY A 672 40.72 18.41 16.96
C GLY A 672 40.23 17.64 18.19
N SER A 673 40.53 16.35 18.37
CA SER A 673 39.94 15.55 19.48
C SER A 673 40.95 14.96 20.48
N VAL A 674 42.24 14.84 20.15
CA VAL A 674 43.25 14.24 21.07
C VAL A 674 43.99 15.28 21.91
N VAL A 675 43.99 16.57 21.52
CA VAL A 675 44.76 17.62 22.21
C VAL A 675 43.97 18.31 23.34
N ALA A 676 42.62 18.25 23.31
CA ALA A 676 41.77 18.95 24.26
C ALA A 676 41.82 18.37 25.70
N VAL A 677 42.01 17.06 25.86
CA VAL A 677 42.11 16.42 27.18
C VAL A 677 43.44 16.77 27.88
N GLY A 678 44.53 16.93 27.11
CA GLY A 678 45.81 17.44 27.64
C GLY A 678 45.74 18.90 28.12
N LEU A 679 44.87 19.72 27.51
CA LEU A 679 44.68 21.12 27.87
C LEU A 679 43.69 21.32 29.03
N ALA A 680 42.66 20.48 29.17
CA ALA A 680 41.72 20.53 30.29
C ALA A 680 42.36 20.09 31.63
N PHE A 681 43.31 19.15 31.61
CA PHE A 681 44.03 18.74 32.82
C PHE A 681 45.06 19.77 33.32
N SER A 682 45.43 20.74 32.46
CA SER A 682 46.27 21.88 32.87
C SER A 682 45.51 22.90 33.73
N ALA A 683 44.17 22.88 33.71
CA ALA A 683 43.33 23.86 34.42
C ALA A 683 42.99 23.45 35.87
N VAL A 684 43.07 22.17 36.23
CA VAL A 684 42.84 21.69 37.61
C VAL A 684 44.09 21.81 38.51
N LEU A 685 45.25 22.13 37.93
CA LEU A 685 46.52 22.30 38.67
C LEU A 685 46.88 23.77 38.99
N GLN A 686 45.93 24.71 38.89
CA GLN A 686 46.21 26.10 39.21
C GLN A 686 45.85 26.49 40.64
N SER A 687 46.86 26.50 41.51
CA SER A 687 47.25 27.58 42.46
C SER A 687 47.85 27.01 43.78
N PRO A 688 48.57 27.81 44.59
CA PRO A 688 50.03 27.91 44.57
C PRO A 688 50.67 27.46 45.90
N ASP A 689 51.99 27.23 45.84
CA ASP A 689 52.93 27.14 46.96
C ASP A 689 52.60 26.19 48.13
N THR A 690 53.45 25.17 48.25
CA THR A 690 54.13 24.69 49.47
C THR A 690 54.09 23.17 49.53
N TYR A 691 55.14 22.50 49.03
CA TYR A 691 55.88 21.44 49.71
C TYR A 691 57.14 21.19 48.90
N ALA A 692 58.19 21.94 49.25
CA ALA A 692 59.53 21.44 49.06
C ALA A 692 59.69 20.22 49.97
N SER A 693 59.80 19.03 49.39
CA SER A 693 60.60 17.97 49.98
C SER A 693 61.65 17.57 48.94
N GLU A 694 62.90 17.89 49.26
CA GLU A 694 64.07 17.26 48.66
C GLU A 694 63.91 15.74 48.70
N GLY A 695 64.05 15.11 47.55
CA GLY A 695 64.02 13.66 47.37
C GLY A 695 63.93 13.35 45.89
N SER A 696 65.08 13.13 45.25
CA SER A 696 65.15 12.59 43.88
C SER A 696 64.35 11.30 43.83
N SER A 697 63.19 11.30 43.17
CA SER A 697 62.59 10.06 42.70
C SER A 697 63.33 9.71 41.41
N ASP A 698 64.35 8.84 41.52
CA ASP A 698 65.16 8.29 40.41
C ASP A 698 64.34 7.45 39.41
N LYS A 699 63.02 7.65 39.33
CA LYS A 699 62.12 6.80 38.58
C LYS A 699 61.61 7.52 37.33
N ALA A 700 61.96 6.94 36.19
CA ALA A 700 61.27 7.01 34.90
C ALA A 700 59.90 7.73 34.92
N PRO A 701 59.77 8.96 34.40
CA PRO A 701 58.49 9.66 34.35
C PRO A 701 57.55 9.09 33.28
N VAL A 702 58.07 8.36 32.28
CA VAL A 702 57.29 7.78 31.17
C VAL A 702 57.36 6.25 31.21
N TYR A 703 56.24 5.60 30.94
CA TYR A 703 56.17 4.15 30.76
C TYR A 703 55.23 3.75 29.63
N LEU A 704 55.49 2.61 29.00
CA LEU A 704 54.53 1.92 28.14
C LEU A 704 53.75 0.91 28.97
N THR A 705 52.47 0.76 28.68
CA THR A 705 51.62 -0.27 29.30
C THR A 705 50.97 -1.11 28.20
N ALA A 706 50.89 -2.42 28.42
CA ALA A 706 50.15 -3.32 27.56
C ALA A 706 49.51 -4.42 28.41
N SER A 707 48.24 -4.71 28.19
CA SER A 707 47.53 -5.80 28.87
C SER A 707 46.72 -6.64 27.89
N LEU A 708 46.57 -7.91 28.24
CA LEU A 708 45.71 -8.86 27.55
C LEU A 708 44.85 -9.56 28.61
N GLY A 709 43.61 -9.85 28.26
CA GLY A 709 42.66 -10.42 29.19
C GLY A 709 41.37 -10.84 28.50
N TYR A 710 40.35 -11.11 29.32
CA TYR A 710 39.01 -11.40 28.84
C TYR A 710 38.07 -10.29 29.26
N ALA A 711 37.24 -9.86 28.32
CA ALA A 711 36.08 -9.03 28.59
C ALA A 711 34.82 -9.90 28.70
N TYR A 712 33.92 -9.50 29.59
CA TYR A 712 32.59 -10.08 29.73
C TYR A 712 31.57 -8.96 29.91
N THR A 713 30.43 -9.09 29.26
CA THR A 713 29.32 -8.13 29.34
C THR A 713 28.25 -8.68 30.26
N ASP A 714 27.69 -7.84 31.13
CA ASP A 714 26.65 -8.24 32.08
C ASP A 714 25.28 -8.26 31.38
N ILE A 715 25.09 -9.23 30.47
CA ILE A 715 23.85 -9.46 29.74
C ILE A 715 23.53 -10.96 29.75
N ASP A 716 22.25 -11.30 29.87
CA ASP A 716 21.79 -12.69 29.80
C ASP A 716 20.79 -12.93 28.68
N ALA A 717 20.61 -14.20 28.32
CA ALA A 717 19.66 -14.64 27.31
C ALA A 717 18.24 -14.10 27.51
N ARG A 718 17.77 -13.90 28.75
CA ARG A 718 16.39 -13.43 29.02
C ARG A 718 16.26 -11.94 28.72
N GLU A 719 17.28 -11.16 29.03
CA GLU A 719 17.34 -9.75 28.68
C GLU A 719 17.42 -9.56 27.16
N LEU A 720 18.25 -10.34 26.47
CA LEU A 720 18.31 -10.36 25.01
C LEU A 720 16.97 -10.77 24.38
N GLU A 721 16.32 -11.83 24.88
CA GLU A 721 14.96 -12.24 24.46
C GLU A 721 13.92 -11.13 24.68
N GLY A 722 14.03 -10.37 25.78
CA GLY A 722 13.23 -9.17 26.02
C GLY A 722 13.44 -8.07 24.97
N ARG A 723 14.70 -7.80 24.61
CA ARG A 723 15.06 -6.81 23.56
C ARG A 723 14.57 -7.23 22.18
N PHE A 724 14.57 -8.54 21.88
CA PHE A 724 13.92 -9.08 20.69
C PHE A 724 12.41 -8.85 20.72
N ALA A 725 11.75 -9.14 21.85
CA ALA A 725 10.30 -8.98 22.00
C ALA A 725 9.85 -7.51 21.91
N ASP A 726 10.61 -6.57 22.47
CA ASP A 726 10.34 -5.12 22.37
C ASP A 726 10.40 -4.62 20.92
N ARG A 727 11.13 -5.31 20.06
CA ARG A 727 11.20 -5.06 18.61
C ARG A 727 10.26 -5.93 17.78
N GLY A 728 9.36 -6.67 18.44
CA GLY A 728 8.32 -7.49 17.80
C GLY A 728 8.79 -8.87 17.36
N TYR A 729 9.99 -9.30 17.76
CA TYR A 729 10.51 -10.62 17.42
C TYR A 729 10.22 -11.64 18.53
N GLN A 730 9.68 -12.79 18.14
CA GLN A 730 9.71 -13.97 19.01
C GLN A 730 11.03 -14.68 18.76
N ALA A 731 12.05 -14.37 19.57
CA ALA A 731 13.34 -15.01 19.51
C ALA A 731 13.62 -15.81 20.79
N SER A 732 14.39 -16.88 20.65
CA SER A 732 15.03 -17.59 21.74
C SER A 732 16.54 -17.56 21.51
N VAL A 733 17.28 -17.11 22.51
CA VAL A 733 18.75 -17.07 22.44
C VAL A 733 19.26 -18.48 22.68
N ILE A 734 19.98 -19.01 21.69
CA ILE A 734 20.56 -20.36 21.71
C ILE A 734 21.87 -20.34 22.51
N SER A 735 22.70 -19.33 22.29
CA SER A 735 23.97 -19.13 23.01
C SER A 735 24.49 -17.70 22.83
N GLU A 736 25.26 -17.25 23.80
CA GLU A 736 26.01 -15.99 23.78
C GLU A 736 27.47 -16.25 24.15
N ASP A 737 28.42 -15.63 23.44
CA ASP A 737 29.83 -15.71 23.77
C ASP A 737 30.13 -14.81 24.98
N GLY A 738 30.10 -15.41 26.18
CA GLY A 738 30.22 -14.68 27.45
C GLY A 738 31.64 -14.17 27.79
N ASP A 739 32.69 -14.81 27.27
CA ASP A 739 34.09 -14.40 27.50
C ASP A 739 34.80 -14.13 26.17
N ARG A 740 35.25 -12.90 25.95
CA ARG A 740 35.92 -12.48 24.70
C ARG A 740 37.31 -11.92 24.94
N LEU A 741 38.23 -12.17 24.01
CA LEU A 741 39.62 -11.70 24.14
C LEU A 741 39.66 -10.17 24.00
N ALA A 742 40.25 -9.49 24.98
CA ALA A 742 40.35 -8.03 25.02
C ALA A 742 41.79 -7.56 25.33
N GLY A 743 42.16 -6.42 24.77
CA GLY A 743 43.52 -5.89 24.83
C GLY A 743 43.56 -4.39 25.09
N MET A 744 44.63 -3.95 25.74
CA MET A 744 44.95 -2.54 25.91
C MET A 744 46.42 -2.31 25.61
N ILE A 745 46.73 -1.23 24.89
CA ILE A 745 48.09 -0.72 24.73
C ILE A 745 48.12 0.79 24.89
N GLY A 746 49.09 1.31 25.64
CA GLY A 746 49.15 2.74 25.92
C GLY A 746 50.47 3.21 26.47
N ALA A 747 50.50 4.50 26.82
CA ALA A 747 51.62 5.14 27.47
C ALA A 747 51.14 5.99 28.64
N GLY A 748 51.91 5.99 29.72
CA GLY A 748 51.64 6.74 30.93
C GLY A 748 52.74 7.71 31.30
N TYR A 749 52.35 8.85 31.88
CA TYR A 749 53.24 9.83 32.49
C TYR A 749 52.97 9.92 34.00
N ARG A 750 54.00 9.61 34.80
CA ARG A 750 53.95 9.68 36.26
C ARG A 750 54.08 11.13 36.71
N LEU A 751 53.04 11.66 37.35
CA LEU A 751 53.03 13.01 37.93
C LEU A 751 53.77 13.05 39.27
N ASN A 752 53.60 12.02 40.09
CA ASN A 752 54.30 11.81 41.35
C ASN A 752 54.27 10.30 41.70
N ASP A 753 54.81 9.91 42.86
CA ASP A 753 54.91 8.50 43.24
C ASP A 753 53.56 7.76 43.37
N GLN A 754 52.45 8.50 43.44
CA GLN A 754 51.09 7.97 43.59
C GLN A 754 50.22 8.15 42.35
N PHE A 755 50.41 9.19 41.56
CA PHE A 755 49.51 9.53 40.44
C PHE A 755 50.23 9.48 39.08
N ALA A 756 49.54 8.94 38.09
CA ALA A 756 49.93 9.00 36.69
C ALA A 756 48.72 9.25 35.78
N VAL A 757 48.97 9.80 34.60
CA VAL A 757 47.98 9.96 33.52
C VAL A 757 48.36 9.01 32.39
N GLU A 758 47.40 8.26 31.87
CA GLU A 758 47.59 7.31 30.77
C GLU A 758 46.71 7.67 29.57
N VAL A 759 47.25 7.49 28.38
CA VAL A 759 46.48 7.43 27.12
C VAL A 759 46.70 6.06 26.51
N ALA A 760 45.62 5.41 26.11
CA ALA A 760 45.65 4.05 25.60
C ALA A 760 44.68 3.86 24.43
N TYR A 761 44.89 2.79 23.68
CA TYR A 761 43.90 2.21 22.80
C TYR A 761 43.41 0.91 23.45
N ILE A 762 42.10 0.76 23.57
CA ILE A 762 41.43 -0.38 24.19
C ILE A 762 40.59 -1.05 23.12
N ASP A 763 40.65 -2.38 23.05
CA ASP A 763 39.82 -3.22 22.22
C ASP A 763 39.17 -4.26 23.15
N LEU A 764 37.85 -4.17 23.30
CA LEU A 764 37.08 -5.07 24.17
C LEU A 764 36.65 -6.37 23.47
N GLY A 765 37.03 -6.58 22.21
CA GLY A 765 36.77 -7.78 21.44
C GLY A 765 35.31 -7.93 20.95
N ASP A 766 35.10 -8.96 20.14
CA ASP A 766 33.81 -9.21 19.49
C ASP A 766 32.81 -9.95 20.41
N THR A 767 31.54 -9.56 20.40
CA THR A 767 30.39 -10.30 20.93
C THR A 767 29.69 -11.06 19.80
N GLU A 768 29.27 -12.29 20.09
CA GLU A 768 28.52 -13.14 19.17
C GLU A 768 27.30 -13.74 19.90
N VAL A 769 26.12 -13.60 19.31
CA VAL A 769 24.85 -14.13 19.84
C VAL A 769 24.19 -14.99 18.77
N HIS A 770 23.97 -16.26 19.08
CA HIS A 770 23.21 -17.18 18.24
C HIS A 770 21.79 -17.29 18.77
N PHE A 771 20.79 -17.20 17.88
CA PHE A 771 19.39 -17.21 18.26
C PHE A 771 18.52 -17.92 17.23
N GLN A 772 17.35 -18.38 17.67
CA GLN A 772 16.27 -18.86 16.82
C GLN A 772 15.10 -17.90 16.94
N SER A 773 14.57 -17.39 15.83
CA SER A 773 13.45 -16.46 15.83
C SER A 773 12.45 -16.77 14.71
N THR A 774 11.25 -16.19 14.77
CA THR A 774 10.48 -15.91 13.54
C THR A 774 11.36 -15.21 12.51
N PRO A 775 11.12 -15.35 11.19
CA PRO A 775 12.02 -14.73 10.21
C PRO A 775 12.19 -13.22 10.44
N ILE A 776 13.37 -12.75 10.10
CA ILE A 776 13.98 -11.55 10.66
C ILE A 776 13.97 -10.45 9.60
N ASN A 777 13.79 -9.18 10.00
CA ASN A 777 14.04 -8.03 9.13
C ASN A 777 15.33 -7.29 9.52
N ARG A 778 15.71 -6.29 8.72
CA ARG A 778 17.01 -5.61 8.86
C ARG A 778 17.23 -4.80 10.16
N LYS A 779 16.21 -4.62 11.00
CA LYS A 779 16.35 -3.89 12.30
C LYS A 779 16.86 -4.75 13.45
N ILE A 780 17.11 -6.03 13.22
CA ILE A 780 17.57 -6.94 14.28
C ILE A 780 18.99 -6.61 14.78
N ALA A 781 19.82 -5.97 13.93
CA ALA A 781 21.20 -5.67 14.25
C ALA A 781 21.33 -4.83 15.53
N GLU A 782 20.33 -4.00 15.84
CA GLU A 782 20.29 -3.13 17.03
C GLU A 782 20.07 -3.86 18.38
N VAL A 783 19.83 -5.18 18.36
CA VAL A 783 19.65 -6.02 19.58
C VAL A 783 20.99 -6.50 20.15
N HIS A 784 22.11 -6.05 19.58
CA HIS A 784 23.46 -6.44 19.96
C HIS A 784 23.81 -6.12 21.44
N PRO A 785 24.68 -6.94 22.08
CA PRO A 785 25.41 -6.53 23.28
C PRO A 785 26.43 -5.43 22.95
N GLU A 786 26.58 -4.43 23.80
CA GLU A 786 27.58 -3.37 23.60
C GLU A 786 29.02 -3.87 23.73
N SER A 787 29.84 -3.55 22.73
CA SER A 787 31.28 -3.73 22.73
C SER A 787 31.90 -2.72 21.78
N GLY A 788 33.19 -2.47 21.91
CA GLY A 788 33.84 -1.50 21.04
C GLY A 788 35.34 -1.41 21.26
N GLN A 789 35.95 -0.64 20.38
CA GLN A 789 37.36 -0.33 20.41
C GLN A 789 37.57 1.17 20.26
N GLY A 790 38.68 1.68 20.78
CA GLY A 790 39.01 3.08 20.59
C GLY A 790 39.99 3.65 21.61
N PRO A 791 40.28 4.96 21.52
CA PRO A 791 41.17 5.63 22.44
C PRO A 791 40.53 5.85 23.82
N ALA A 792 41.37 5.82 24.86
CA ALA A 792 40.99 6.07 26.24
C ALA A 792 42.00 6.99 26.92
N ALA A 793 41.52 7.81 27.85
CA ALA A 793 42.35 8.66 28.71
C ALA A 793 41.99 8.40 30.17
N SER A 794 42.98 8.16 31.03
CA SER A 794 42.74 7.84 32.44
C SER A 794 43.76 8.47 33.39
N VAL A 795 43.33 8.60 34.64
CA VAL A 795 44.19 8.86 35.79
C VAL A 795 44.29 7.59 36.60
N THR A 796 45.52 7.20 36.93
CA THR A 796 45.79 6.06 37.80
C THR A 796 46.36 6.55 39.13
N TYR A 797 45.86 5.98 40.22
CA TYR A 797 46.39 6.12 41.56
C TYR A 797 47.04 4.81 42.00
N ARG A 798 48.21 4.88 42.64
CA ARG A 798 48.95 3.74 43.16
C ARG A 798 49.28 3.94 44.63
N TYR A 799 48.87 2.98 45.46
CA TYR A 799 49.23 2.88 46.87
C TYR A 799 50.26 1.77 47.06
N GLY A 800 51.48 2.12 47.48
CA GLY A 800 52.54 1.15 47.73
C GLY A 800 52.31 0.35 49.02
N LEU A 801 52.31 -0.98 48.94
CA LEU A 801 52.27 -1.89 50.09
C LEU A 801 53.66 -2.36 50.55
N GLY A 802 54.71 -1.84 49.91
CA GLY A 802 56.12 -2.15 50.14
C GLY A 802 56.97 -1.72 48.94
N GLU A 803 58.21 -2.21 48.85
CA GLU A 803 59.12 -1.84 47.76
C GLU A 803 58.71 -2.39 46.39
N ARG A 804 58.00 -3.54 46.38
CA ARG A 804 57.63 -4.28 45.16
C ARG A 804 56.14 -4.35 44.87
N TRP A 805 55.27 -4.34 45.88
CA TRP A 805 53.83 -4.49 45.70
C TRP A 805 53.11 -3.14 45.76
N GLY A 806 52.11 -2.95 44.91
CA GLY A 806 51.21 -1.81 44.93
C GLY A 806 49.76 -2.22 44.66
N LEU A 807 48.84 -1.42 45.18
CA LEU A 807 47.43 -1.45 44.79
C LEU A 807 47.16 -0.25 43.89
N GLY A 808 46.50 -0.51 42.76
CA GLY A 808 46.15 0.49 41.76
C GLY A 808 44.65 0.75 41.74
N ALA A 809 44.27 2.00 41.50
CA ALA A 809 42.94 2.39 41.08
C ALA A 809 43.06 3.23 39.80
N ARG A 810 42.09 3.11 38.90
CA ARG A 810 42.03 3.81 37.62
C ARG A 810 40.65 4.42 37.45
N VAL A 811 40.60 5.64 36.92
CA VAL A 811 39.37 6.25 36.42
C VAL A 811 39.70 6.94 35.11
N GLY A 812 38.90 6.72 34.08
CA GLY A 812 39.11 7.28 32.75
C GLY A 812 37.86 7.38 31.93
N VAL A 813 38.02 7.94 30.74
CA VAL A 813 36.99 8.07 29.71
C VAL A 813 37.43 7.26 28.49
N PHE A 814 36.51 6.48 27.92
CA PHE A 814 36.70 5.63 26.77
C PHE A 814 35.85 6.14 25.61
N PHE A 815 36.50 6.49 24.51
CA PHE A 815 35.84 6.90 23.27
C PHE A 815 35.85 5.69 22.35
N TRP A 816 34.68 5.16 22.03
CA TRP A 816 34.58 3.86 21.37
C TRP A 816 33.72 3.94 20.13
N GLU A 817 34.03 3.04 19.19
CA GLU A 817 33.25 2.74 18.01
C GLU A 817 33.06 1.21 17.93
N GLY A 818 31.92 0.78 17.42
CA GLY A 818 31.58 -0.62 17.21
C GLY A 818 30.73 -0.81 15.96
N ASP A 819 31.10 -1.79 15.14
CA ASP A 819 30.30 -2.23 13.99
C ASP A 819 29.62 -3.57 14.33
N TYR A 820 28.36 -3.71 13.96
CA TYR A 820 27.49 -4.82 14.34
C TYR A 820 26.78 -5.38 13.11
N GLY A 821 27.08 -6.63 12.77
CA GLY A 821 26.45 -7.35 11.67
C GLY A 821 25.51 -8.45 12.17
N THR A 822 24.44 -8.70 11.42
CA THR A 822 23.57 -9.86 11.57
C THR A 822 23.67 -10.73 10.34
N SER A 823 23.88 -12.02 10.54
CA SER A 823 23.88 -13.00 9.45
C SER A 823 22.92 -14.16 9.73
N GLN A 824 22.34 -14.72 8.67
CA GLN A 824 21.42 -15.86 8.72
C GLN A 824 21.87 -16.88 7.68
N GLY A 825 22.27 -18.08 8.12
CA GLY A 825 22.81 -19.10 7.20
C GLY A 825 24.05 -18.66 6.41
N GLY A 826 24.81 -17.67 6.92
CA GLY A 826 25.96 -17.08 6.24
C GLY A 826 25.63 -15.92 5.27
N VAL A 827 24.36 -15.55 5.13
CA VAL A 827 23.92 -14.36 4.38
C VAL A 827 23.84 -13.18 5.33
N ALA A 828 24.48 -12.06 4.99
CA ALA A 828 24.33 -10.81 5.76
C ALA A 828 22.90 -10.28 5.60
N VAL A 829 22.22 -10.06 6.73
CA VAL A 829 20.82 -9.60 6.79
C VAL A 829 20.75 -8.13 7.15
N ALA A 830 21.62 -7.67 8.05
CA ALA A 830 21.60 -6.31 8.58
C ALA A 830 22.99 -5.92 9.09
N ASP A 831 23.35 -4.65 8.97
CA ASP A 831 24.54 -4.08 9.60
C ASP A 831 24.15 -2.75 10.27
N THR A 832 24.73 -2.44 11.42
CA THR A 832 24.60 -1.17 12.14
C THR A 832 25.94 -0.80 12.77
N SER A 833 26.16 0.48 13.04
CA SER A 833 27.33 0.97 13.78
C SER A 833 26.85 1.77 14.99
N ASP A 834 27.62 1.77 16.07
CA ASP A 834 27.36 2.55 17.27
C ASP A 834 28.67 3.17 17.78
N ASP A 835 28.59 4.36 18.36
CA ASP A 835 29.74 5.10 18.90
C ASP A 835 29.37 5.86 20.16
N GLY A 836 30.33 6.04 21.07
CA GLY A 836 30.04 6.60 22.37
C GLY A 836 31.25 7.09 23.15
N THR A 837 30.98 7.70 24.30
CA THR A 837 32.00 8.21 25.22
C THR A 837 31.59 7.91 26.64
N ASP A 838 32.21 6.87 27.22
CA ASP A 838 31.81 6.33 28.51
C ASP A 838 32.88 6.41 29.58
N LEU A 839 32.43 6.47 30.83
CA LEU A 839 33.31 6.39 31.99
C LEU A 839 33.74 4.94 32.19
N TYR A 840 35.02 4.73 32.49
CA TYR A 840 35.51 3.44 32.95
C TYR A 840 36.40 3.60 34.18
N TYR A 841 36.40 2.58 35.03
CA TYR A 841 37.22 2.58 36.23
C TYR A 841 37.69 1.16 36.55
N GLY A 842 38.82 1.06 37.23
CA GLY A 842 39.42 -0.23 37.52
C GLY A 842 40.16 -0.25 38.84
N ILE A 843 40.30 -1.45 39.38
CA ILE A 843 41.13 -1.73 40.54
C ILE A 843 42.07 -2.88 40.22
N GLY A 844 43.29 -2.78 40.71
CA GLY A 844 44.31 -3.75 40.38
C GLY A 844 45.41 -3.84 41.42
N ALA A 845 46.33 -4.75 41.16
CA ALA A 845 47.57 -4.88 41.89
C ALA A 845 48.74 -4.85 40.90
N ASP A 846 49.83 -4.24 41.31
CA ASP A 846 51.08 -4.25 40.57
C ASP A 846 52.21 -4.87 41.38
N TYR A 847 53.08 -5.60 40.69
CA TYR A 847 54.32 -6.15 41.19
C TYR A 847 55.50 -5.62 40.37
N ARG A 848 56.32 -4.78 41.00
CA ARG A 848 57.56 -4.28 40.41
C ARG A 848 58.62 -5.38 40.41
N TYR A 849 58.84 -6.00 39.26
CA TYR A 849 59.86 -7.03 39.07
C TYR A 849 61.28 -6.44 39.04
N SER A 850 61.43 -5.29 38.36
CA SER A 850 62.67 -4.51 38.28
C SER A 850 62.35 -3.01 38.19
N GLU A 851 63.36 -2.15 38.16
CA GLU A 851 63.16 -0.71 37.93
C GLU A 851 62.55 -0.40 36.55
N LEU A 852 62.72 -1.30 35.59
CA LEU A 852 62.26 -1.16 34.21
C LEU A 852 60.93 -1.87 33.94
N LEU A 853 60.52 -2.82 34.76
CA LEU A 853 59.41 -3.71 34.45
C LEU A 853 58.54 -3.96 35.69
N SER A 854 57.25 -3.67 35.55
CA SER A 854 56.21 -4.04 36.51
C SER A 854 55.18 -4.95 35.83
N LEU A 855 54.69 -5.94 36.57
CA LEU A 855 53.53 -6.75 36.20
C LEU A 855 52.29 -6.13 36.82
N ARG A 856 51.22 -5.96 36.06
CA ARG A 856 49.94 -5.42 36.51
C ARG A 856 48.83 -6.44 36.28
N THR A 857 47.94 -6.58 37.24
CA THR A 857 46.67 -7.30 37.07
C THR A 857 45.54 -6.38 37.47
N GLU A 858 44.55 -6.21 36.59
CA GLU A 858 43.49 -5.22 36.79
C GLU A 858 42.13 -5.79 36.39
N VAL A 859 41.11 -5.40 37.15
CA VAL A 859 39.71 -5.55 36.77
C VAL A 859 39.18 -4.16 36.48
N GLN A 860 38.81 -3.91 35.24
CA GLN A 860 38.20 -2.68 34.78
C GLN A 860 36.71 -2.91 34.54
N ARG A 861 35.90 -1.88 34.76
CA ARG A 861 34.48 -1.83 34.42
C ARG A 861 34.24 -0.58 33.55
N PHE A 862 33.62 -0.80 32.40
CA PHE A 862 33.21 0.21 31.42
C PHE A 862 31.70 0.39 31.55
N GLU A 863 31.27 1.62 31.81
CA GLU A 863 29.86 1.97 31.99
C GLU A 863 29.26 2.36 30.63
N PHE A 864 29.14 1.40 29.72
CA PHE A 864 28.29 1.61 28.54
C PHE A 864 26.84 1.87 28.97
N ASP A 865 26.09 2.62 28.16
CA ASP A 865 24.74 3.06 28.48
C ASP A 865 23.75 1.90 28.69
N ARG A 866 23.89 0.78 27.96
CA ARG A 866 23.02 -0.40 28.08
C ARG A 866 23.70 -1.54 28.83
N ASP A 867 24.93 -1.88 28.46
CA ASP A 867 25.56 -3.14 28.83
C ASP A 867 26.94 -2.96 29.50
N PRO A 868 27.00 -2.77 30.83
CA PRO A 868 28.28 -2.64 31.52
C PRO A 868 29.20 -3.82 31.25
N THR A 869 30.42 -3.50 30.83
CA THR A 869 31.41 -4.50 30.42
C THR A 869 32.59 -4.50 31.37
N TYR A 870 33.03 -5.68 31.74
CA TYR A 870 34.17 -5.88 32.62
C TYR A 870 35.34 -6.44 31.85
N TYR A 871 36.56 -5.96 32.13
CA TYR A 871 37.79 -6.43 31.54
C TYR A 871 38.76 -6.89 32.63
N VAL A 872 39.00 -8.20 32.70
CA VAL A 872 39.94 -8.81 33.63
C VAL A 872 41.23 -9.10 32.87
N SER A 873 42.31 -8.44 33.26
CA SER A 873 43.53 -8.40 32.48
C SER A 873 44.80 -8.63 33.29
N ALA A 874 45.81 -9.14 32.60
CA ALA A 874 47.19 -9.14 33.04
C ALA A 874 48.05 -8.39 32.02
N GLY A 875 48.93 -7.52 32.51
CA GLY A 875 49.70 -6.61 31.68
C GLY A 875 51.07 -6.30 32.23
N LEU A 876 51.87 -5.63 31.41
CA LEU A 876 53.23 -5.22 31.72
C LEU A 876 53.34 -3.71 31.58
N ASP A 877 53.99 -3.08 32.56
CA ASP A 877 54.42 -1.70 32.48
C ASP A 877 55.94 -1.67 32.28
N PHE A 878 56.39 -1.12 31.16
CA PHE A 878 57.79 -0.89 30.86
C PHE A 878 58.17 0.56 31.14
N HIS A 879 58.98 0.77 32.17
CA HIS A 879 59.42 2.09 32.62
C HIS A 879 60.74 2.49 31.96
N PHE A 880 60.82 3.68 31.35
CA PHE A 880 62.06 4.15 30.72
C PHE A 880 62.95 4.90 31.72
N PRO A 881 64.18 4.44 31.99
CA PRO A 881 65.10 5.16 32.85
C PRO A 881 65.39 6.53 32.23
N LEU A 882 65.67 7.54 33.05
CA LEU A 882 66.02 8.89 32.59
C LEU A 882 67.25 8.80 31.67
N LEU A 883 67.02 8.84 30.35
CA LEU A 883 68.06 8.81 29.32
C LEU A 883 68.71 10.19 29.13
N PHE A 884 68.89 10.99 30.19
CA PHE A 884 69.65 12.25 30.15
C PHE A 884 70.13 12.62 31.56
N GLU A 885 71.37 12.23 31.89
CA GLU A 885 72.27 13.07 32.70
C GLU A 885 73.19 13.86 31.77
#